data_AF-A0A9D1T0H5-F1
#
_entry.id   AF-A0A9D1T0H5-F1
#
_cell.length_a   1.000
_cell.length_b   1.000
_cell.length_c   1.000
_cell.angle_alpha   90.00
_cell.angle_beta   90.00
_cell.angle_gamma   90.00
#
_symmetry.space_group_name_H-M   'P 1'
#
loop_
_entity.id
_entity.type
_entity.pdbx_description
1 polymer ?
#
loop_
_entity_poly.entity_id
_entity_poly.type
_entity_poly.pdbx_seq_one_letter_code
_entity_poly.pdbx_strand_id
1 'polypeptide(L)'
;MAIVYLCLALFLLLFVLVYYSSLKPALTKPLTAKKNYSPFVLVLLLAAAVRLVVAYSFEGYAADIACFKSWAVLAYEGGLQNFYLSDVFADYPPGYIYMLWLLGALRSWFHIAQDSTLFTLMIKLPTIICDLLAGWLIYRLVHKRGNNTLALCLSFLYLINPAVIINSSAWGQVDSVFTLFVVLYIYYISEKKLLPACIFFAIGILIKPQALIFTPILLLYLYQMLFLGSDWKQALKEIGIAAASSLGLLFVLMLPFAKNLNFMPVINQYIETLASYPYASVNAYNFFALVGGIWRDSNMPFLFLSYNTWSTIFIIGIVITCVYLFIKQKGKTNLFALAAFIIIAMFTMAAKMHERYVFPALCLLACAFAYKRDTRYLGVFAILSAGQLLNTAMTLHQSVQFNTTSAPEGAFVPIVCLINIAAFVYMVYILFHEKKETASMPAPKKQIKKTNPVKEFHLMTSAPKMRLTRIDAIIMAAVTLVYAAVALFNLGDMAAPETKWDSLNRGDGFRVEFAAGTYVENMEWFTGSYEERNVTVRVGAHTDSGTQVQTYEKSLGSVFCWHSEAIAAAVDYIELETLDYDTAIQEIAFTDADGGLVTPVSVTPIGTDCGVANLMDEQALVPAEFSYKNSTYFDEIYHARTAYEYINGLTPYENTHPPLGKVLISLGILVFGMNPFGWRIVGTLFGVAMLPCIYLFAKKMFKSTPVASIAIVLFAADFMHFAQTRIATIDVYITFFIILMYYFMYDYTQKSFYDTPFARTLVPLGLSGLCMGLGIASKWTGIYAGIGLAVLFFISFGRRIYEYRKVMRDPRATKEQRDAVAPCKKYCTYTILWCLVFFVAVPAVIYALSYIPYLRAPGMEGFKSIIDNQTSMFSYHSQLTDSHPFSSPWYEWPIIARPIWYYSGELEGATRMSIASFGNPFIWWLGIGAFVYCMYKLFKDKSYSALFLIIGYLSQYLPWVGVTRVVFIYHYFTCVPFIILMLCYVARDALARSHTAAYTWRGLTVKYNTTAVLLCAYCLICVLAFCSFYPVLSGMEVSTTYIDSLKWFESWVF
;
A
#
# COMPACT_ATOMS: atom_id res chain seq x y z
N MET A 1 43.94 -17.11 15.28
CA MET A 1 44.37 -16.52 13.99
C MET A 1 45.45 -17.31 13.24
N ALA A 2 46.51 -17.85 13.87
CA ALA A 2 47.57 -18.58 13.15
C ALA A 2 47.05 -19.72 12.23
N ILE A 3 46.08 -20.51 12.72
CA ILE A 3 45.42 -21.57 11.93
C ILE A 3 44.72 -20.99 10.69
N VAL A 4 44.07 -19.83 10.81
CA VAL A 4 43.38 -19.17 9.70
C VAL A 4 44.37 -18.75 8.61
N TYR A 5 45.51 -18.19 8.99
CA TYR A 5 46.57 -17.83 8.04
C TYR A 5 47.15 -19.06 7.35
N LEU A 6 47.37 -20.15 8.08
CA LEU A 6 47.82 -21.42 7.52
C LEU A 6 46.79 -21.98 6.52
N CYS A 7 45.51 -22.02 6.89
CA CYS A 7 44.43 -22.46 6.01
C CYS A 7 44.33 -21.59 4.75
N LEU A 8 44.51 -20.27 4.88
CA LEU A 8 44.53 -19.36 3.74
C LEU A 8 45.71 -19.64 2.81
N ALA A 9 46.92 -19.78 3.35
CA ALA A 9 48.13 -20.06 2.58
C ALA A 9 48.01 -21.41 1.85
N LEU A 10 47.54 -22.46 2.53
CA LEU A 10 47.29 -23.78 1.95
C LEU A 10 46.21 -23.73 0.87
N PHE A 11 45.12 -22.98 1.09
CA PHE A 11 44.06 -22.84 0.10
C PHE A 11 44.54 -22.09 -1.15
N LEU A 12 45.30 -21.00 -1.00
CA LEU A 12 45.85 -20.26 -2.14
C LEU A 12 46.86 -21.10 -2.92
N LEU A 13 47.73 -21.84 -2.23
CA LEU A 13 48.65 -22.79 -2.87
C LEU A 13 47.88 -23.87 -3.63
N LEU A 14 46.87 -24.48 -3.00
CA LEU A 14 46.00 -25.48 -3.62
C LEU A 14 45.25 -24.90 -4.83
N PHE A 15 44.73 -23.68 -4.72
CA PHE A 15 44.05 -22.99 -5.80
C PHE A 15 44.97 -22.80 -7.01
N VAL A 16 46.20 -22.32 -6.80
CA VAL A 16 47.22 -22.18 -7.86
C VAL A 16 47.56 -23.54 -8.47
N LEU A 17 47.79 -24.57 -7.64
CA LEU A 17 48.09 -25.93 -8.10
C LEU A 17 46.95 -26.50 -8.95
N VAL A 18 45.70 -26.44 -8.47
CA VAL A 18 44.51 -26.91 -9.21
C VAL A 18 44.30 -26.08 -10.48
N TYR A 19 44.56 -24.78 -10.44
CA TYR A 19 44.45 -23.90 -11.60
C TYR A 19 45.41 -24.31 -12.72
N TYR A 20 46.71 -24.44 -12.42
CA TYR A 20 47.71 -24.75 -13.45
C TYR A 20 47.74 -26.23 -13.85
N SER A 21 47.52 -27.16 -12.92
CA SER A 21 47.56 -28.61 -13.21
C SER A 21 46.30 -29.13 -13.91
N SER A 22 45.14 -28.59 -13.57
CA SER A 22 43.85 -29.21 -13.91
C SER A 22 42.91 -28.27 -14.66
N LEU A 23 42.63 -27.06 -14.14
CA LEU A 23 41.68 -26.13 -14.78
C LEU A 23 42.21 -25.56 -16.11
N LYS A 24 43.43 -25.03 -16.13
CA LYS A 24 44.03 -24.43 -17.33
C LYS A 24 44.18 -25.46 -18.47
N PRO A 25 44.65 -26.69 -18.23
CA PRO A 25 44.67 -27.73 -19.26
C PRO A 25 43.26 -28.22 -19.65
N ALA A 26 42.29 -28.25 -18.73
CA ALA A 26 40.92 -28.62 -19.04
C ALA A 26 40.19 -27.60 -19.93
N LEU A 27 40.67 -26.34 -20.00
CA LEU A 27 40.12 -25.33 -20.91
C LEU A 27 40.44 -25.61 -22.38
N THR A 28 41.55 -26.30 -22.67
CA THR A 28 42.02 -26.59 -24.04
C THR A 28 41.59 -27.97 -24.55
N LYS A 29 41.11 -28.86 -23.70
CA LYS A 29 40.66 -30.22 -24.09
C LYS A 29 39.23 -30.23 -24.66
N PRO A 30 38.94 -31.06 -25.69
CA PRO A 30 37.61 -31.22 -26.24
C PRO A 30 36.64 -31.86 -25.23
N LEU A 31 35.35 -31.49 -25.33
CA LEU A 31 34.27 -31.92 -24.44
C LEU A 31 34.11 -33.45 -24.50
N THR A 32 34.60 -34.17 -23.50
CA THR A 32 34.45 -35.63 -23.40
C THR A 32 33.42 -35.97 -22.33
N ALA A 33 32.28 -36.50 -22.79
CA ALA A 33 31.13 -36.86 -21.96
C ALA A 33 31.21 -38.32 -21.50
N LYS A 34 32.20 -38.70 -20.68
CA LYS A 34 32.10 -39.97 -19.92
C LYS A 34 31.42 -39.69 -18.59
N LYS A 35 30.24 -40.25 -18.33
CA LYS A 35 29.57 -40.10 -17.03
C LYS A 35 30.30 -40.93 -15.97
N ASN A 36 31.20 -40.31 -15.21
CA ASN A 36 31.74 -40.91 -13.98
C ASN A 36 31.53 -39.94 -12.82
N TYR A 37 30.55 -40.24 -11.97
CA TYR A 37 30.20 -39.42 -10.79
C TYR A 37 31.00 -39.79 -9.54
N SER A 38 31.73 -40.92 -9.55
CA SER A 38 32.44 -41.42 -8.35
C SER A 38 33.43 -40.43 -7.74
N PRO A 39 34.26 -39.67 -8.49
CA PRO A 39 35.19 -38.73 -7.86
C PRO A 39 34.48 -37.55 -7.22
N PHE A 40 33.32 -37.16 -7.76
CA PHE A 40 32.54 -36.05 -7.21
C PHE A 40 31.80 -36.45 -5.92
N VAL A 41 31.30 -37.69 -5.83
CA VAL A 41 30.73 -38.22 -4.59
C VAL A 41 31.78 -38.25 -3.48
N LEU A 42 33.02 -38.66 -3.78
CA LEU A 42 34.12 -38.62 -2.81
C LEU A 42 34.40 -37.19 -2.32
N VAL A 43 34.39 -36.20 -3.21
CA VAL A 43 34.55 -34.77 -2.85
C VAL A 43 33.42 -34.32 -1.91
N LEU A 44 32.17 -34.69 -2.18
CA LEU A 44 31.04 -34.35 -1.30
C LEU A 44 31.17 -35.01 0.08
N LEU A 45 31.53 -36.29 0.13
CA LEU A 45 31.71 -37.02 1.39
C LEU A 45 32.84 -36.43 2.23
N LEU A 46 33.99 -36.12 1.60
CA LEU A 46 35.11 -35.47 2.28
C LEU A 46 34.73 -34.08 2.77
N ALA A 47 34.05 -33.28 1.94
CA ALA A 47 33.59 -31.94 2.30
C ALA A 47 32.57 -31.97 3.45
N ALA A 48 31.69 -32.99 3.48
CA ALA A 48 30.75 -33.21 4.57
C ALA A 48 31.47 -33.61 5.87
N ALA A 49 32.41 -34.55 5.80
CA ALA A 49 33.19 -35.01 6.94
C ALA A 49 33.96 -33.84 7.59
N VAL A 50 34.67 -33.04 6.79
CA VAL A 50 35.41 -31.86 7.29
C VAL A 50 34.46 -30.87 7.97
N ARG A 51 33.31 -30.56 7.37
CA ARG A 51 32.32 -29.64 7.94
C ARG A 51 31.71 -30.15 9.23
N LEU A 52 31.38 -31.44 9.32
CA LEU A 52 30.83 -32.04 10.53
C LEU A 52 31.86 -32.04 11.66
N VAL A 53 33.13 -32.35 11.37
CA VAL A 53 34.20 -32.27 12.37
C VAL A 53 34.36 -30.84 12.86
N VAL A 54 34.41 -29.85 11.97
CA VAL A 54 34.52 -28.43 12.35
C VAL A 54 33.29 -27.97 13.14
N ALA A 55 32.08 -28.32 12.70
CA ALA A 55 30.84 -27.93 13.36
C ALA A 55 30.67 -28.53 14.75
N TYR A 56 31.19 -29.75 14.95
CA TYR A 56 31.23 -30.39 16.28
C TYR A 56 32.33 -29.79 17.17
N SER A 57 33.46 -29.39 16.59
CA SER A 57 34.63 -28.89 17.35
C SER A 57 34.51 -27.43 17.78
N PHE A 58 33.66 -26.63 17.12
CA PHE A 58 33.48 -25.22 17.43
C PHE A 58 32.02 -24.96 17.78
N GLU A 59 31.78 -24.29 18.91
CA GLU A 59 30.42 -23.89 19.31
C GLU A 59 29.83 -22.87 18.34
N GLY A 60 30.63 -21.88 17.92
CA GLY A 60 30.27 -20.87 16.94
C GLY A 60 30.21 -19.48 17.53
N TYR A 61 29.54 -18.56 16.83
CA TYR A 61 29.34 -17.21 17.33
C TYR A 61 28.21 -17.22 18.37
N ALA A 62 28.56 -17.00 19.64
CA ALA A 62 27.68 -17.29 20.78
C ALA A 62 26.30 -16.65 20.67
N ALA A 63 26.23 -15.36 20.28
CA ALA A 63 24.96 -14.65 20.16
C ALA A 63 24.05 -15.26 19.07
N ASP A 64 24.60 -15.58 17.89
CA ASP A 64 23.82 -16.14 16.79
C ASP A 64 23.32 -17.55 17.15
N ILE A 65 24.19 -18.40 17.70
CA ILE A 65 23.83 -19.77 18.09
C ILE A 65 22.78 -19.77 19.20
N ALA A 66 22.91 -18.89 20.20
CA ALA A 66 21.92 -18.74 21.26
C ALA A 66 20.55 -18.30 20.70
N CYS A 67 20.54 -17.29 19.83
CA CYS A 67 19.33 -16.84 19.13
C CYS A 67 18.68 -17.99 18.34
N PHE A 68 19.43 -18.69 17.48
CA PHE A 68 18.87 -19.78 16.66
C PHE A 68 18.31 -20.93 17.50
N LYS A 69 18.97 -21.31 18.60
CA LYS A 69 18.48 -22.31 19.54
C LYS A 69 17.19 -21.86 20.23
N SER A 70 17.17 -20.63 20.75
CA SER A 70 16.02 -20.05 21.43
C SER A 70 14.82 -19.95 20.47
N TRP A 71 15.03 -19.44 19.26
CA TRP A 71 13.98 -19.32 18.25
C TRP A 71 13.44 -20.67 17.78
N ALA A 72 14.30 -21.69 17.68
CA ALA A 72 13.84 -23.05 17.35
C ALA A 72 12.88 -23.60 18.40
N VAL A 73 13.21 -23.42 19.69
CA VAL A 73 12.34 -23.82 20.81
C VAL A 73 11.05 -23.00 20.80
N LEU A 74 11.15 -21.67 20.74
CA LEU A 74 10.00 -20.77 20.75
C LEU A 74 9.04 -21.00 19.58
N ALA A 75 9.55 -21.19 18.37
CA ALA A 75 8.72 -21.43 17.19
C ALA A 75 7.91 -22.72 17.33
N TYR A 76 8.51 -23.78 17.90
CA TYR A 76 7.85 -25.08 18.06
C TYR A 76 6.93 -25.12 19.28
N GLU A 77 7.44 -24.78 20.47
CA GLU A 77 6.72 -24.90 21.74
C GLU A 77 5.74 -23.73 21.96
N GLY A 78 6.10 -22.50 21.56
CA GLY A 78 5.23 -21.32 21.64
C GLY A 78 4.24 -21.16 20.47
N GLY A 79 4.46 -21.92 19.39
CA GLY A 79 3.65 -21.90 18.17
C GLY A 79 3.99 -20.74 17.22
N LEU A 80 3.87 -21.01 15.90
CA LEU A 80 4.24 -20.04 14.86
C LEU A 80 3.43 -18.72 14.91
N GLN A 81 2.17 -18.78 15.33
CA GLN A 81 1.30 -17.60 15.44
C GLN A 81 1.76 -16.60 16.51
N ASN A 82 2.45 -17.07 17.55
CA ASN A 82 2.91 -16.22 18.66
C ASN A 82 4.37 -15.79 18.50
N PHE A 83 5.10 -16.33 17.52
CA PHE A 83 6.54 -16.12 17.39
C PHE A 83 6.91 -14.62 17.29
N TYR A 84 6.26 -13.89 16.38
CA TYR A 84 6.46 -12.44 16.19
C TYR A 84 5.61 -11.56 17.11
N LEU A 85 4.83 -12.15 18.01
CA LEU A 85 4.06 -11.43 19.04
C LEU A 85 4.77 -11.45 20.39
N SER A 86 5.80 -12.28 20.54
CA SER A 86 6.59 -12.36 21.76
C SER A 86 7.62 -11.24 21.84
N ASP A 87 8.01 -10.84 23.05
CA ASP A 87 9.06 -9.83 23.28
C ASP A 87 10.49 -10.34 22.98
N VAL A 88 10.62 -11.52 22.37
CA VAL A 88 11.91 -12.13 22.04
C VAL A 88 12.46 -11.47 20.78
N PHE A 89 13.70 -10.96 20.87
CA PHE A 89 14.41 -10.42 19.70
C PHE A 89 14.45 -11.46 18.58
N ALA A 90 13.91 -11.11 17.42
CA ALA A 90 14.03 -11.87 16.18
C ALA A 90 14.37 -10.89 15.04
N ASP A 91 15.31 -11.25 14.18
CA ASP A 91 15.70 -10.47 12.99
C ASP A 91 15.63 -11.30 11.69
N TYR A 92 15.01 -12.48 11.76
CA TYR A 92 14.79 -13.37 10.61
C TYR A 92 13.33 -13.46 10.20
N PRO A 93 13.02 -13.38 8.89
CA PRO A 93 11.66 -13.56 8.42
C PRO A 93 11.20 -15.03 8.42
N PRO A 94 9.88 -15.28 8.17
CA PRO A 94 9.24 -16.59 8.33
C PRO A 94 9.95 -17.78 7.69
N GLY A 95 10.60 -17.57 6.53
CA GLY A 95 11.21 -18.64 5.75
C GLY A 95 12.32 -19.39 6.49
N TYR A 96 13.15 -18.67 7.27
CA TYR A 96 14.17 -19.33 8.09
C TYR A 96 13.57 -19.92 9.39
N ILE A 97 12.54 -19.26 9.95
CA ILE A 97 11.85 -19.75 11.15
C ILE A 97 11.20 -21.11 10.92
N TYR A 98 10.69 -21.42 9.73
CA TYR A 98 10.23 -22.79 9.41
C TYR A 98 11.34 -23.85 9.54
N MET A 99 12.58 -23.52 9.20
CA MET A 99 13.71 -24.45 9.36
C MET A 99 13.99 -24.66 10.85
N LEU A 100 13.99 -23.58 11.63
CA LEU A 100 14.20 -23.66 13.08
C LEU A 100 13.05 -24.38 13.80
N TRP A 101 11.81 -24.16 13.37
CA TRP A 101 10.63 -24.88 13.87
C TRP A 101 10.78 -26.39 13.72
N LEU A 102 11.25 -26.86 12.55
CA LEU A 102 11.53 -28.28 12.32
C LEU A 102 12.63 -28.80 13.26
N LEU A 103 13.69 -28.02 13.48
CA LEU A 103 14.76 -28.40 14.40
C LEU A 103 14.29 -28.41 15.86
N GLY A 104 13.42 -27.49 16.26
CA GLY A 104 12.75 -27.46 17.56
C GLY A 104 11.88 -28.70 17.77
N ALA A 105 11.12 -29.10 16.74
CA ALA A 105 10.34 -30.34 16.75
C ALA A 105 11.22 -31.57 16.97
N LEU A 106 12.30 -31.71 16.19
CA LEU A 106 13.24 -32.83 16.33
C LEU A 106 13.89 -32.85 17.72
N ARG A 107 14.31 -31.69 18.23
CA ARG A 107 14.87 -31.56 19.57
C ARG A 107 13.88 -32.03 20.65
N SER A 108 12.61 -31.65 20.53
CA SER A 108 11.54 -32.06 21.44
C SER A 108 11.27 -33.57 21.34
N TRP A 109 11.14 -34.13 20.13
CA TRP A 109 10.85 -35.55 19.91
C TRP A 109 11.94 -36.50 20.39
N PHE A 110 13.20 -36.07 20.33
CA PHE A 110 14.34 -36.88 20.79
C PHE A 110 14.84 -36.48 22.18
N HIS A 111 14.13 -35.60 22.90
CA HIS A 111 14.49 -35.12 24.24
C HIS A 111 15.92 -34.58 24.35
N ILE A 112 16.39 -33.86 23.32
CA ILE A 112 17.74 -33.32 23.28
C ILE A 112 17.81 -32.04 24.12
N ALA A 113 18.79 -31.93 25.03
CA ALA A 113 18.98 -30.73 25.83
C ALA A 113 19.32 -29.51 24.95
N GLN A 114 18.77 -28.34 25.27
CA GLN A 114 18.95 -27.10 24.49
C GLN A 114 20.43 -26.66 24.44
N ASP A 115 21.16 -26.78 25.54
CA ASP A 115 22.56 -26.40 25.60
C ASP A 115 23.52 -27.50 25.12
N SER A 116 22.98 -28.63 24.65
CA SER A 116 23.83 -29.73 24.17
C SER A 116 24.60 -29.36 22.90
N THR A 117 25.82 -29.91 22.79
CA THR A 117 26.63 -29.86 21.57
C THR A 117 25.91 -30.52 20.39
N LEU A 118 25.11 -31.56 20.65
CA LEU A 118 24.29 -32.21 19.63
C LEU A 118 23.27 -31.25 19.03
N PHE A 119 22.58 -30.45 19.85
CA PHE A 119 21.65 -29.45 19.33
C PHE A 119 22.37 -28.31 18.60
N THR A 120 23.54 -27.88 19.07
CA THR A 120 24.39 -26.93 18.33
C THR A 120 24.73 -27.47 16.94
N LEU A 121 25.12 -28.74 16.83
CA LEU A 121 25.39 -29.37 15.53
C LEU A 121 24.12 -29.38 14.66
N MET A 122 22.96 -29.73 15.21
CA MET A 122 21.68 -29.71 14.49
C MET A 122 21.34 -28.33 13.92
N ILE A 123 21.58 -27.24 14.68
CA ILE A 123 21.38 -25.86 14.22
C ILE A 123 22.28 -25.53 13.02
N LYS A 124 23.48 -26.09 12.95
CA LYS A 124 24.43 -25.87 11.85
C LYS A 124 24.18 -26.76 10.62
N LEU A 125 23.46 -27.88 10.76
CA LEU A 125 23.23 -28.82 9.65
C LEU A 125 22.57 -28.19 8.42
N PRO A 126 21.52 -27.35 8.51
CA PRO A 126 20.90 -26.76 7.34
C PRO A 126 21.88 -25.96 6.46
N THR A 127 22.82 -25.25 7.08
CA THR A 127 23.78 -24.40 6.38
C THR A 127 24.88 -25.26 5.73
N ILE A 128 25.33 -26.32 6.41
CA ILE A 128 26.25 -27.34 5.88
C ILE A 128 25.64 -28.06 4.67
N ILE A 129 24.38 -28.48 4.77
CA ILE A 129 23.66 -29.13 3.66
C ILE A 129 23.57 -28.18 2.47
N CYS A 130 23.27 -26.89 2.70
CA CYS A 130 23.19 -25.91 1.62
C CYS A 130 24.54 -25.65 0.93
N ASP A 131 25.67 -25.68 1.66
CA ASP A 131 27.02 -25.63 1.05
C ASP A 131 27.26 -26.81 0.11
N LEU A 132 26.92 -28.02 0.56
CA LEU A 132 27.09 -29.25 -0.23
C LEU A 132 26.21 -29.21 -1.49
N LEU A 133 24.96 -28.73 -1.36
CA LEU A 133 24.05 -28.54 -2.48
C LEU A 133 24.54 -27.45 -3.45
N ALA A 134 25.14 -26.37 -2.96
CA ALA A 134 25.75 -25.34 -3.80
C ALA A 134 26.95 -25.90 -4.58
N GLY A 135 27.81 -26.70 -3.95
CA GLY A 135 28.88 -27.43 -4.62
C GLY A 135 28.34 -28.38 -5.71
N TRP A 136 27.31 -29.16 -5.38
CA TRP A 136 26.62 -30.00 -6.36
C TRP A 136 26.02 -29.22 -7.52
N LEU A 137 25.44 -28.04 -7.26
CA LEU A 137 24.88 -27.19 -8.29
C LEU A 137 25.99 -26.68 -9.22
N ILE A 138 27.13 -26.23 -8.69
CA ILE A 138 28.32 -25.84 -9.47
C ILE A 138 28.75 -27.01 -10.37
N TYR A 139 28.92 -28.21 -9.79
CA TYR A 139 29.28 -29.41 -10.54
C TYR A 139 28.27 -29.69 -11.66
N ARG A 140 26.97 -29.70 -11.35
CA ARG A 140 25.90 -29.98 -12.32
C ARG A 140 25.85 -28.97 -13.46
N LEU A 141 26.02 -27.68 -13.16
CA LEU A 141 25.99 -26.61 -14.15
C LEU A 141 27.12 -26.74 -15.17
N VAL A 142 28.33 -27.04 -14.69
CA VAL A 142 29.51 -27.21 -15.55
C VAL A 142 29.48 -28.54 -16.29
N HIS A 143 29.08 -29.62 -15.60
CA HIS A 143 28.97 -30.97 -16.17
C HIS A 143 27.93 -31.05 -17.30
N LYS A 144 26.75 -30.44 -17.13
CA LYS A 144 25.69 -30.38 -18.16
C LYS A 144 26.19 -29.78 -19.48
N ARG A 145 27.26 -29.00 -19.43
CA ARG A 145 27.84 -28.33 -20.58
C ARG A 145 29.06 -29.06 -21.16
N GLY A 146 29.53 -30.15 -20.55
CA GLY A 146 30.41 -31.16 -21.18
C GLY A 146 31.88 -31.19 -20.74
N ASN A 147 32.24 -30.64 -19.57
CA ASN A 147 33.61 -30.75 -19.03
C ASN A 147 33.64 -31.23 -17.58
N ASN A 148 33.89 -32.53 -17.38
CA ASN A 148 33.87 -33.17 -16.06
C ASN A 148 35.00 -32.71 -15.15
N THR A 149 36.21 -32.56 -15.68
CA THR A 149 37.37 -32.13 -14.90
C THR A 149 37.15 -30.71 -14.38
N LEU A 150 36.65 -29.81 -15.23
CA LEU A 150 36.29 -28.45 -14.83
C LEU A 150 35.18 -28.45 -13.77
N ALA A 151 34.16 -29.30 -13.93
CA ALA A 151 33.06 -29.42 -12.97
C ALA A 151 33.55 -29.89 -11.60
N LEU A 152 34.41 -30.90 -11.58
CA LEU A 152 35.01 -31.45 -10.36
C LEU A 152 35.89 -30.41 -9.67
N CYS A 153 36.81 -29.77 -10.40
CA CYS A 153 37.74 -28.79 -9.85
C CYS A 153 37.02 -27.57 -9.27
N LEU A 154 36.02 -27.01 -9.96
CA LEU A 154 35.30 -25.83 -9.47
C LEU A 154 34.46 -26.14 -8.24
N SER A 155 33.75 -27.27 -8.24
CA SER A 155 33.01 -27.71 -7.06
C SER A 155 33.95 -28.00 -5.89
N PHE A 156 35.09 -28.65 -6.15
CA PHE A 156 36.09 -28.93 -5.13
C PHE A 156 36.66 -27.64 -4.51
N LEU A 157 37.07 -26.68 -5.35
CA LEU A 157 37.60 -25.39 -4.89
C LEU A 157 36.58 -24.60 -4.06
N TYR A 158 35.29 -24.65 -4.39
CA TYR A 158 34.25 -24.04 -3.57
C TYR A 158 34.06 -24.79 -2.23
N LEU A 159 33.94 -26.11 -2.28
CA LEU A 159 33.65 -26.93 -1.10
C LEU A 159 34.80 -26.97 -0.08
N ILE A 160 36.05 -26.91 -0.52
CA ILE A 160 37.22 -26.88 0.37
C ILE A 160 37.62 -25.46 0.79
N ASN A 161 36.92 -24.44 0.30
CA ASN A 161 37.24 -23.05 0.58
C ASN A 161 37.08 -22.76 2.09
N PRO A 162 38.14 -22.35 2.81
CA PRO A 162 38.07 -22.06 4.23
C PRO A 162 37.07 -20.93 4.54
N ALA A 163 36.88 -19.96 3.64
CA ALA A 163 35.86 -18.92 3.79
C ALA A 163 34.44 -19.48 3.79
N VAL A 164 34.20 -20.58 3.07
CA VAL A 164 32.91 -21.25 3.02
C VAL A 164 32.69 -22.09 4.27
N ILE A 165 33.71 -22.87 4.66
CA ILE A 165 33.68 -23.76 5.83
C ILE A 165 33.50 -22.97 7.14
N ILE A 166 34.19 -21.83 7.28
CA ILE A 166 34.10 -21.04 8.51
C ILE A 166 32.70 -20.46 8.71
N ASN A 167 32.01 -20.04 7.65
CA ASN A 167 30.69 -19.41 7.75
C ASN A 167 29.61 -20.42 8.18
N SER A 168 29.56 -21.59 7.53
CA SER A 168 28.55 -22.60 7.84
C SER A 168 28.90 -23.42 9.07
N SER A 169 30.13 -23.93 9.16
CA SER A 169 30.49 -24.97 10.13
C SER A 169 31.10 -24.40 11.39
N ALA A 170 32.08 -23.48 11.27
CA ALA A 170 32.68 -22.90 12.47
C ALA A 170 31.71 -21.91 13.15
N TRP A 171 31.18 -20.94 12.40
CA TRP A 171 30.28 -19.91 12.91
C TRP A 171 28.85 -20.42 13.13
N GLY A 172 28.27 -21.13 12.16
CA GLY A 172 26.87 -21.58 12.19
C GLY A 172 25.87 -20.65 11.49
N GLN A 173 26.34 -19.81 10.58
CA GLN A 173 25.56 -18.74 9.98
C GLN A 173 24.86 -19.18 8.68
N VAL A 174 23.76 -18.52 8.36
CA VAL A 174 22.76 -19.02 7.39
C VAL A 174 22.96 -18.55 5.95
N ASP A 175 24.06 -17.86 5.65
CA ASP A 175 24.30 -17.30 4.30
C ASP A 175 24.37 -18.36 3.21
N SER A 176 24.74 -19.60 3.55
CA SER A 176 24.70 -20.75 2.64
C SER A 176 23.29 -21.06 2.16
N VAL A 177 22.29 -20.96 3.06
CA VAL A 177 20.87 -21.16 2.75
C VAL A 177 20.43 -20.07 1.77
N PHE A 178 20.65 -18.81 2.14
CA PHE A 178 20.37 -17.65 1.31
C PHE A 178 21.02 -17.75 -0.09
N THR A 179 22.29 -18.11 -0.14
CA THR A 179 23.09 -18.23 -1.38
C THR A 179 22.49 -19.26 -2.32
N LEU A 180 22.07 -20.42 -1.82
CA LEU A 180 21.49 -21.47 -2.66
C LEU A 180 20.24 -20.97 -3.41
N PHE A 181 19.34 -20.28 -2.72
CA PHE A 181 18.12 -19.73 -3.32
C PHE A 181 18.42 -18.62 -4.34
N VAL A 182 19.38 -17.74 -4.06
CA VAL A 182 19.85 -16.71 -5.01
C VAL A 182 20.44 -17.36 -6.26
N VAL A 183 21.31 -18.36 -6.12
CA VAL A 183 21.95 -19.04 -7.26
C VAL A 183 20.90 -19.79 -8.09
N LEU A 184 19.92 -20.43 -7.47
CA LEU A 184 18.79 -21.07 -8.17
C LEU A 184 17.95 -20.04 -8.93
N TYR A 185 17.63 -18.91 -8.31
CA TYR A 185 16.94 -17.80 -8.97
C TYR A 185 17.70 -17.33 -10.22
N ILE A 186 18.99 -17.02 -10.11
CA ILE A 186 19.82 -16.60 -11.25
C ILE A 186 19.94 -17.70 -12.31
N TYR A 187 20.02 -18.97 -11.89
CA TYR A 187 20.02 -20.11 -12.80
C TYR A 187 18.75 -20.18 -13.65
N TYR A 188 17.57 -20.14 -13.03
CA TYR A 188 16.31 -20.25 -13.74
C TYR A 188 16.04 -19.04 -14.64
N ILE A 189 16.43 -17.83 -14.23
CA ILE A 189 16.42 -16.66 -15.13
C ILE A 189 17.33 -16.91 -16.33
N SER A 190 18.56 -17.38 -16.10
CA SER A 190 19.54 -17.65 -17.17
C SER A 190 19.05 -18.73 -18.15
N GLU A 191 18.25 -19.67 -17.69
CA GLU A 191 17.60 -20.71 -18.51
C GLU A 191 16.28 -20.25 -19.16
N LYS A 192 15.93 -18.96 -19.00
CA LYS A 192 14.71 -18.31 -19.49
C LYS A 192 13.41 -18.95 -18.96
N LYS A 193 13.40 -19.31 -17.68
CA LYS A 193 12.24 -19.89 -16.99
C LYS A 193 11.79 -18.96 -15.87
N LEU A 194 10.84 -18.08 -16.17
CA LEU A 194 10.43 -17.00 -15.27
C LEU A 194 9.75 -17.50 -13.98
N LEU A 195 8.76 -18.39 -14.08
CA LEU A 195 8.01 -18.89 -12.92
C LEU A 195 8.89 -19.49 -11.82
N PRO A 196 9.75 -20.49 -12.08
CA PRO A 196 10.61 -21.03 -11.03
C PRO A 196 11.61 -20.00 -10.52
N ALA A 197 12.09 -19.07 -11.35
CA ALA A 197 12.94 -17.98 -10.89
C ALA A 197 12.22 -17.10 -9.85
N CYS A 198 11.01 -16.65 -10.15
CA CYS A 198 10.21 -15.84 -9.21
C CYS A 198 9.87 -16.59 -7.92
N ILE A 199 9.64 -17.92 -7.99
CA ILE A 199 9.42 -18.76 -6.80
C ILE A 199 10.68 -18.78 -5.91
N PHE A 200 11.85 -19.09 -6.47
CA PHE A 200 13.09 -19.11 -5.68
C PHE A 200 13.49 -17.71 -5.18
N PHE A 201 13.17 -16.66 -5.92
CA PHE A 201 13.34 -15.29 -5.48
C PHE A 201 12.46 -14.95 -4.28
N ALA A 202 11.17 -15.30 -4.34
CA ALA A 202 10.23 -15.12 -3.23
C ALA A 202 10.65 -15.89 -1.98
N ILE A 203 11.07 -17.16 -2.12
CA ILE A 203 11.61 -17.94 -1.00
C ILE A 203 12.90 -17.30 -0.46
N GLY A 204 13.75 -16.78 -1.33
CA GLY A 204 14.94 -16.03 -0.93
C GLY A 204 14.59 -14.83 -0.04
N ILE A 205 13.56 -14.06 -0.39
CA ILE A 205 13.05 -12.94 0.41
C ILE A 205 12.49 -13.43 1.76
N LEU A 206 11.80 -14.58 1.79
CA LEU A 206 11.32 -15.20 3.03
C LEU A 206 12.45 -15.63 3.97
N ILE A 207 13.62 -15.95 3.43
CA ILE A 207 14.78 -16.37 4.23
C ILE A 207 15.59 -15.16 4.69
N LYS A 208 15.89 -14.23 3.77
CA LYS A 208 16.59 -12.98 4.06
C LYS A 208 16.09 -11.84 3.15
N PRO A 209 15.72 -10.67 3.70
CA PRO A 209 15.35 -9.51 2.89
C PRO A 209 16.46 -9.06 1.92
N GLN A 210 17.71 -9.40 2.24
CA GLN A 210 18.88 -9.19 1.39
C GLN A 210 18.73 -9.76 -0.04
N ALA A 211 17.82 -10.71 -0.28
CA ALA A 211 17.49 -11.17 -1.64
C ALA A 211 17.05 -10.02 -2.56
N LEU A 212 16.40 -8.99 -2.02
CA LEU A 212 15.94 -7.82 -2.77
C LEU A 212 17.06 -7.06 -3.48
N ILE A 213 18.32 -7.20 -3.04
CA ILE A 213 19.50 -6.66 -3.72
C ILE A 213 19.57 -7.13 -5.18
N PHE A 214 19.07 -8.34 -5.49
CA PHE A 214 19.12 -8.92 -6.83
C PHE A 214 17.89 -8.57 -7.71
N THR A 215 16.98 -7.70 -7.24
CA THR A 215 15.82 -7.20 -7.99
C THR A 215 16.18 -6.58 -9.35
N PRO A 216 17.28 -5.82 -9.51
CA PRO A 216 17.65 -5.26 -10.81
C PRO A 216 17.78 -6.32 -11.91
N ILE A 217 18.23 -7.55 -11.59
CA ILE A 217 18.35 -8.64 -12.56
C ILE A 217 16.96 -9.10 -13.05
N LEU A 218 15.99 -9.24 -12.14
CA LEU A 218 14.61 -9.59 -12.49
C LEU A 218 14.04 -8.51 -13.40
N LEU A 219 14.14 -7.24 -13.01
CA LEU A 219 13.61 -6.11 -13.78
C LEU A 219 14.22 -6.03 -15.19
N LEU A 220 15.53 -6.23 -15.33
CA LEU A 220 16.20 -6.27 -16.63
C LEU A 220 15.72 -7.44 -17.50
N TYR A 221 15.51 -8.61 -16.90
CA TYR A 221 14.97 -9.77 -17.61
C TYR A 221 13.52 -9.56 -18.03
N LEU A 222 12.68 -8.98 -17.16
CA LEU A 222 11.31 -8.60 -17.47
C LEU A 222 11.25 -7.57 -18.59
N TYR A 223 12.12 -6.56 -18.54
CA TYR A 223 12.29 -5.57 -19.61
C TYR A 223 12.66 -6.24 -20.94
N GLN A 224 13.60 -7.18 -20.93
CA GLN A 224 13.97 -7.95 -22.12
C GLN A 224 12.78 -8.74 -22.67
N MET A 225 12.00 -9.41 -21.82
CA MET A 225 10.82 -10.16 -22.25
C MET A 225 9.74 -9.25 -22.86
N LEU A 226 9.46 -8.11 -22.24
CA LEU A 226 8.38 -7.20 -22.64
C LEU A 226 8.73 -6.36 -23.87
N PHE A 227 9.95 -5.82 -23.93
CA PHE A 227 10.32 -4.80 -24.91
C PHE A 227 11.27 -5.31 -26.01
N LEU A 228 12.06 -6.35 -25.73
CA LEU A 228 13.01 -6.93 -26.68
C LEU A 228 12.57 -8.31 -27.22
N GLY A 229 11.57 -8.94 -26.59
CA GLY A 229 10.98 -10.21 -27.01
C GLY A 229 10.10 -10.09 -28.26
N SER A 230 9.89 -11.22 -28.95
CA SER A 230 9.04 -11.29 -30.15
C SER A 230 7.54 -11.24 -29.83
N ASP A 231 7.12 -11.61 -28.62
CA ASP A 231 5.71 -11.68 -28.20
C ASP A 231 5.50 -11.16 -26.77
N TRP A 232 5.27 -9.84 -26.64
CA TRP A 232 5.01 -9.19 -25.36
C TRP A 232 3.71 -9.67 -24.69
N LYS A 233 2.73 -10.18 -25.45
CA LYS A 233 1.47 -10.69 -24.89
C LYS A 233 1.68 -12.02 -24.19
N GLN A 234 2.57 -12.86 -24.72
CA GLN A 234 3.01 -14.08 -24.04
C GLN A 234 3.87 -13.73 -22.83
N ALA A 235 4.78 -12.75 -22.97
CA ALA A 235 5.57 -12.25 -21.84
C ALA A 235 4.69 -11.76 -20.69
N LEU A 236 3.69 -10.90 -20.93
CA LEU A 236 2.77 -10.46 -19.89
C LEU A 236 2.01 -11.60 -19.21
N LYS A 237 1.62 -12.64 -19.95
CA LYS A 237 0.97 -13.82 -19.38
C LYS A 237 1.93 -14.56 -18.44
N GLU A 238 3.16 -14.81 -18.88
CA GLU A 238 4.18 -15.48 -18.07
C GLU A 238 4.54 -14.66 -16.83
N ILE A 239 4.65 -13.34 -16.97
CA ILE A 239 4.87 -12.40 -15.86
C ILE A 239 3.71 -12.44 -14.88
N GLY A 240 2.48 -12.37 -15.39
CA GLY A 240 1.27 -12.45 -14.58
C GLY A 240 1.18 -13.73 -13.77
N ILE A 241 1.42 -14.89 -14.40
CA ILE A 241 1.43 -16.19 -13.72
C ILE A 241 2.56 -16.25 -12.69
N ALA A 242 3.77 -15.80 -13.05
CA ALA A 242 4.91 -15.82 -12.15
C ALA A 242 4.67 -14.95 -10.92
N ALA A 243 4.18 -13.72 -11.12
CA ALA A 243 3.85 -12.78 -10.05
C ALA A 243 2.73 -13.31 -9.14
N ALA A 244 1.62 -13.78 -9.72
CA ALA A 244 0.51 -14.34 -8.95
C ALA A 244 0.94 -15.57 -8.13
N SER A 245 1.74 -16.45 -8.73
CA SER A 245 2.23 -17.66 -8.03
C SER A 245 3.22 -17.31 -6.92
N SER A 246 4.14 -16.37 -7.15
CA SER A 246 5.12 -15.95 -6.14
C SER A 246 4.45 -15.18 -5.00
N LEU A 247 3.51 -14.27 -5.29
CA LEU A 247 2.77 -13.52 -4.27
C LEU A 247 1.83 -14.44 -3.49
N GLY A 248 1.14 -15.37 -4.17
CA GLY A 248 0.33 -16.40 -3.52
C GLY A 248 1.17 -17.29 -2.60
N LEU A 249 2.37 -17.70 -3.04
CA LEU A 249 3.30 -18.45 -2.19
C LEU A 249 3.75 -17.66 -0.96
N LEU A 250 4.11 -16.38 -1.11
CA LEU A 250 4.46 -15.52 0.02
C LEU A 250 3.30 -15.44 1.03
N PHE A 251 2.09 -15.19 0.55
CA PHE A 251 0.90 -15.11 1.39
C PHE A 251 0.65 -16.42 2.15
N VAL A 252 0.68 -17.57 1.46
CA VAL A 252 0.47 -18.89 2.07
C VAL A 252 1.54 -19.18 3.13
N LEU A 253 2.80 -18.85 2.86
CA LEU A 253 3.91 -19.10 3.80
C LEU A 253 3.91 -18.12 4.99
N MET A 254 3.26 -16.96 4.89
CA MET A 254 3.08 -16.04 6.02
C MET A 254 1.85 -16.40 6.87
N LEU A 255 0.86 -17.11 6.33
CA LEU A 255 -0.41 -17.40 7.00
C LEU A 255 -0.26 -18.05 8.39
N PRO A 256 0.62 -19.03 8.63
CA PRO A 256 0.80 -19.63 9.96
C PRO A 256 1.34 -18.69 11.04
N PHE A 257 1.89 -17.54 10.64
CA PHE A 257 2.38 -16.50 11.55
C PHE A 257 1.35 -15.38 11.78
N ALA A 258 0.20 -15.42 11.10
CA ALA A 258 -0.86 -14.44 11.26
C ALA A 258 -1.87 -14.89 12.32
N LYS A 259 -2.14 -14.03 13.31
CA LYS A 259 -3.19 -14.23 14.31
C LYS A 259 -4.44 -13.46 13.86
N ASN A 260 -5.59 -14.13 13.73
CA ASN A 260 -6.84 -13.54 13.22
C ASN A 260 -6.70 -12.82 11.86
N LEU A 261 -5.87 -13.38 10.95
CA LEU A 261 -5.51 -12.76 9.66
C LEU A 261 -4.80 -11.40 9.77
N ASN A 262 -4.30 -11.02 10.95
CA ASN A 262 -3.41 -9.88 11.11
C ASN A 262 -1.97 -10.28 10.73
N PHE A 263 -1.51 -9.82 9.57
CA PHE A 263 -0.15 -10.04 9.07
C PHE A 263 0.84 -8.95 9.52
N MET A 264 0.38 -7.93 10.24
CA MET A 264 1.21 -6.77 10.58
C MET A 264 2.46 -7.13 11.40
N PRO A 265 2.43 -8.08 12.37
CA PRO A 265 3.65 -8.50 13.06
C PRO A 265 4.71 -9.05 12.10
N VAL A 266 4.28 -9.84 11.10
CA VAL A 266 5.17 -10.39 10.08
C VAL A 266 5.71 -9.28 9.17
N ILE A 267 4.89 -8.31 8.78
CA ILE A 267 5.30 -7.18 7.94
C ILE A 267 6.26 -6.25 8.70
N ASN A 268 5.95 -5.93 9.96
CA ASN A 268 6.80 -5.12 10.84
C ASN A 268 8.17 -5.77 11.00
N GLN A 269 8.22 -7.10 11.17
CA GLN A 269 9.48 -7.83 11.19
C GLN A 269 10.36 -7.50 9.98
N TYR A 270 9.81 -7.44 8.76
CA TYR A 270 10.59 -7.08 7.57
C TYR A 270 11.09 -5.63 7.61
N ILE A 271 10.24 -4.71 8.06
CA ILE A 271 10.55 -3.28 8.14
C ILE A 271 11.67 -3.05 9.17
N GLU A 272 11.51 -3.61 10.36
CA GLU A 272 12.48 -3.51 11.46
C GLU A 272 13.81 -4.16 11.09
N THR A 273 13.78 -5.34 10.45
CA THR A 273 14.99 -6.01 9.98
C THR A 273 15.77 -5.15 8.97
N LEU A 274 15.08 -4.44 8.06
CA LEU A 274 15.73 -3.53 7.10
C LEU A 274 16.22 -2.22 7.76
N ALA A 275 15.54 -1.77 8.82
CA ALA A 275 15.93 -0.60 9.60
C ALA A 275 17.13 -0.88 10.52
N SER A 276 17.27 -2.13 10.98
CA SER A 276 18.28 -2.59 11.93
C SER A 276 19.71 -2.22 11.55
N TYR A 277 20.56 -2.11 12.57
CA TYR A 277 21.98 -1.76 12.46
C TYR A 277 22.24 -0.53 11.57
N PRO A 278 21.77 0.68 11.96
CA PRO A 278 21.90 1.90 11.17
C PRO A 278 23.33 2.48 11.18
N TYR A 279 24.33 1.64 10.91
CA TYR A 279 25.75 1.99 10.93
C TYR A 279 26.34 2.06 9.51
N ALA A 280 27.35 2.91 9.32
CA ALA A 280 28.08 3.07 8.06
C ALA A 280 28.75 1.75 7.63
N SER A 281 29.37 1.04 8.57
CA SER A 281 29.72 -0.37 8.44
C SER A 281 29.59 -1.02 9.80
N VAL A 282 29.07 -2.24 9.88
CA VAL A 282 28.98 -2.95 11.15
C VAL A 282 30.33 -3.61 11.43
N ASN A 283 30.59 -4.74 10.77
CA ASN A 283 31.88 -5.42 10.81
C ASN A 283 32.37 -5.79 9.39
N ALA A 284 31.74 -5.23 8.35
CA ALA A 284 32.25 -5.37 6.98
C ALA A 284 33.52 -4.53 6.79
N TYR A 285 34.64 -5.18 6.48
CA TYR A 285 35.88 -4.53 6.10
C TYR A 285 35.79 -4.08 4.64
N ASN A 286 35.03 -3.00 4.45
CA ASN A 286 34.64 -2.40 3.17
C ASN A 286 35.17 -0.95 3.03
N PHE A 287 34.66 -0.20 2.05
CA PHE A 287 35.09 1.18 1.83
C PHE A 287 34.83 2.07 3.05
N PHE A 288 33.64 1.99 3.66
CA PHE A 288 33.33 2.79 4.84
C PHE A 288 34.20 2.41 6.03
N ALA A 289 34.51 1.13 6.22
CA ALA A 289 35.46 0.71 7.24
C ALA A 289 36.89 1.26 7.02
N LEU A 290 37.36 1.32 5.76
CA LEU A 290 38.67 1.88 5.42
C LEU A 290 38.81 3.35 5.83
N VAL A 291 37.71 4.12 5.73
CA VAL A 291 37.67 5.54 6.10
C VAL A 291 37.18 5.76 7.54
N GLY A 292 37.25 4.73 8.39
CA GLY A 292 36.95 4.83 9.83
C GLY A 292 35.47 4.75 10.21
N GLY A 293 34.61 4.26 9.32
CA GLY A 293 33.15 4.14 9.50
C GLY A 293 32.66 2.88 10.22
N ILE A 294 33.53 2.07 10.82
CA ILE A 294 33.14 0.89 11.60
C ILE A 294 32.33 1.34 12.83
N TRP A 295 31.13 0.76 13.02
CA TRP A 295 30.16 1.05 14.08
C TRP A 295 29.77 2.55 14.22
N ARG A 296 30.04 3.37 13.20
CA ARG A 296 29.61 4.78 13.17
C ARG A 296 28.18 4.89 12.68
N ASP A 297 27.36 5.74 13.32
CA ASP A 297 25.99 5.99 12.88
C ASP A 297 25.94 6.46 11.41
N SER A 298 25.05 5.86 10.62
CA SER A 298 24.94 6.10 9.19
C SER A 298 24.43 7.50 8.82
N ASN A 299 23.83 8.23 9.76
CA ASN A 299 23.41 9.62 9.59
C ASN A 299 24.56 10.61 9.83
N MET A 300 25.69 10.19 10.42
CA MET A 300 26.84 11.07 10.59
C MET A 300 27.43 11.51 9.25
N PRO A 301 27.95 12.75 9.17
CA PRO A 301 28.59 13.27 7.97
C PRO A 301 29.90 12.54 7.66
N PHE A 302 30.08 12.17 6.40
CA PHE A 302 31.33 11.77 5.79
C PHE A 302 31.62 12.70 4.61
N LEU A 303 32.68 13.51 4.73
CA LEU A 303 32.89 14.68 3.88
C LEU A 303 31.70 15.66 4.02
N PHE A 304 30.94 15.91 2.95
CA PHE A 304 29.84 16.88 2.89
C PHE A 304 28.44 16.25 2.85
N LEU A 305 28.31 14.92 2.92
CA LEU A 305 27.03 14.19 2.96
C LEU A 305 27.09 13.12 4.05
N SER A 306 25.94 12.64 4.54
CA SER A 306 25.92 11.49 5.47
C SER A 306 26.36 10.19 4.79
N TYR A 307 26.83 9.22 5.57
CA TYR A 307 27.15 7.88 5.07
C TYR A 307 25.96 7.22 4.35
N ASN A 308 24.73 7.43 4.85
CA ASN A 308 23.51 6.92 4.23
C ASN A 308 23.23 7.56 2.85
N THR A 309 23.45 8.87 2.71
CA THR A 309 23.32 9.54 1.41
C THR A 309 24.36 9.05 0.41
N TRP A 310 25.62 8.88 0.84
CA TRP A 310 26.66 8.27 -0.01
C TRP A 310 26.30 6.84 -0.43
N SER A 311 25.85 6.02 0.52
CA SER A 311 25.38 4.65 0.25
C SER A 311 24.27 4.65 -0.82
N THR A 312 23.29 5.55 -0.71
CA THR A 312 22.20 5.68 -1.69
C THR A 312 22.73 6.05 -3.09
N ILE A 313 23.66 7.00 -3.18
CA ILE A 313 24.32 7.37 -4.45
C ILE A 313 25.03 6.16 -5.07
N PHE A 314 25.77 5.39 -4.28
CA PHE A 314 26.48 4.20 -4.77
C PHE A 314 25.51 3.11 -5.24
N ILE A 315 24.41 2.87 -4.51
CA ILE A 315 23.37 1.92 -4.93
C ILE A 315 22.76 2.33 -6.29
N ILE A 316 22.44 3.60 -6.47
CA ILE A 316 21.97 4.13 -7.77
C ILE A 316 23.02 3.89 -8.86
N GLY A 317 24.30 4.16 -8.58
CA GLY A 317 25.41 3.89 -9.49
C GLY A 317 25.55 2.41 -9.88
N ILE A 318 25.36 1.49 -8.93
CA ILE A 318 25.36 0.04 -9.17
C ILE A 318 24.23 -0.35 -10.12
N VAL A 319 23.01 0.14 -9.88
CA VAL A 319 21.84 -0.13 -10.74
C VAL A 319 22.06 0.42 -12.15
N ILE A 320 22.53 1.67 -12.28
CA ILE A 320 22.86 2.28 -13.58
C ILE A 320 23.91 1.46 -14.33
N THR A 321 24.96 1.01 -13.63
CA THR A 321 26.01 0.18 -14.22
C THR A 321 25.43 -1.15 -14.74
N CYS A 322 24.53 -1.78 -13.98
CA CYS A 322 23.86 -3.00 -14.40
C CYS A 322 23.01 -2.79 -15.67
N VAL A 323 22.21 -1.73 -15.69
CA VAL A 323 21.37 -1.37 -16.84
C VAL A 323 22.25 -1.08 -18.07
N TYR A 324 23.30 -0.28 -17.91
CA TYR A 324 24.24 0.06 -18.97
C TYR A 324 24.90 -1.19 -19.57
N LEU A 325 25.45 -2.08 -18.73
CA LEU A 325 26.09 -3.31 -19.20
C LEU A 325 25.10 -4.24 -19.89
N PHE A 326 23.87 -4.35 -19.36
CA PHE A 326 22.82 -5.17 -19.96
C PHE A 326 22.43 -4.67 -21.37
N ILE A 327 22.27 -3.36 -21.53
CA ILE A 327 21.96 -2.72 -22.82
C ILE A 327 23.14 -2.86 -23.78
N LYS A 328 24.38 -2.53 -23.33
CA LYS A 328 25.60 -2.60 -24.14
C LYS A 328 25.84 -4.01 -24.70
N GLN A 329 25.60 -5.04 -23.89
CA GLN A 329 25.77 -6.44 -24.27
C GLN A 329 24.52 -7.03 -24.96
N LYS A 330 23.50 -6.22 -25.29
CA LYS A 330 22.27 -6.61 -26.00
C LYS A 330 21.57 -7.84 -25.39
N GLY A 331 21.54 -7.93 -24.06
CA GLY A 331 20.92 -9.06 -23.34
C GLY A 331 21.66 -10.40 -23.46
N LYS A 332 22.94 -10.41 -23.87
CA LYS A 332 23.85 -11.57 -23.80
C LYS A 332 24.75 -11.53 -22.55
N THR A 333 24.36 -10.74 -21.56
CA THR A 333 25.11 -10.55 -20.31
C THR A 333 25.18 -11.84 -19.50
N ASN A 334 26.35 -12.10 -18.90
CA ASN A 334 26.50 -13.19 -17.95
C ASN A 334 25.79 -12.81 -16.65
N LEU A 335 24.58 -13.31 -16.44
CA LEU A 335 23.74 -12.93 -15.30
C LEU A 335 24.35 -13.35 -13.95
N PHE A 336 25.13 -14.43 -13.92
CA PHE A 336 25.89 -14.82 -12.73
C PHE A 336 27.01 -13.83 -12.41
N ALA A 337 27.73 -13.34 -13.43
CA ALA A 337 28.73 -12.29 -13.25
C ALA A 337 28.09 -10.98 -12.78
N LEU A 338 26.92 -10.64 -13.34
CA LEU A 338 26.19 -9.45 -12.94
C LEU A 338 25.69 -9.55 -11.48
N ALA A 339 25.18 -10.73 -11.08
CA ALA A 339 24.78 -11.00 -9.70
C ALA A 339 25.98 -10.92 -8.73
N ALA A 340 27.11 -11.54 -9.10
CA ALA A 340 28.35 -11.46 -8.32
C ALA A 340 28.81 -10.00 -8.16
N PHE A 341 28.77 -9.21 -9.23
CA PHE A 341 29.10 -7.79 -9.16
C PHE A 341 28.18 -7.02 -8.22
N ILE A 342 26.86 -7.21 -8.31
CA ILE A 342 25.91 -6.52 -7.44
C ILE A 342 26.25 -6.76 -5.97
N ILE A 343 26.41 -8.03 -5.55
CA ILE A 343 26.66 -8.31 -4.13
C ILE A 343 28.06 -7.85 -3.67
N ILE A 344 29.08 -7.94 -4.53
CA ILE A 344 30.42 -7.40 -4.25
C ILE A 344 30.35 -5.87 -4.11
N ALA A 345 29.67 -5.19 -5.02
CA ALA A 345 29.56 -3.74 -5.01
C ALA A 345 28.75 -3.24 -3.81
N MET A 346 27.66 -3.92 -3.47
CA MET A 346 26.87 -3.63 -2.28
C MET A 346 27.70 -3.79 -1.01
N PHE A 347 28.39 -4.92 -0.84
CA PHE A 347 29.26 -5.12 0.31
C PHE A 347 30.35 -4.05 0.42
N THR A 348 30.99 -3.71 -0.70
CA THR A 348 32.12 -2.77 -0.71
C THR A 348 31.68 -1.32 -0.51
N MET A 349 30.54 -0.89 -1.08
CA MET A 349 30.18 0.53 -1.19
C MET A 349 28.90 0.93 -0.44
N ALA A 350 28.02 0.01 -0.06
CA ALA A 350 26.80 0.36 0.67
C ALA A 350 27.00 0.31 2.19
N ALA A 351 26.18 1.08 2.91
CA ALA A 351 26.15 1.10 4.37
C ALA A 351 25.39 -0.11 4.94
N LYS A 352 25.40 -0.29 6.27
CA LYS A 352 24.71 -1.38 6.99
C LYS A 352 25.17 -2.79 6.59
N MET A 353 26.45 -2.94 6.24
CA MET A 353 27.01 -4.22 5.80
C MET A 353 27.70 -4.97 6.96
N HIS A 354 27.53 -6.28 6.99
CA HIS A 354 28.24 -7.21 7.88
C HIS A 354 29.35 -7.97 7.12
N GLU A 355 30.36 -8.44 7.85
CA GLU A 355 31.57 -9.17 7.46
C GLU A 355 31.35 -10.37 6.54
N ARG A 356 30.12 -10.86 6.47
CA ARG A 356 29.69 -12.07 5.77
C ARG A 356 28.84 -11.84 4.53
N TYR A 357 28.38 -10.61 4.31
CA TYR A 357 27.41 -10.32 3.25
C TYR A 357 27.95 -10.52 1.83
N VAL A 358 29.26 -10.57 1.62
CA VAL A 358 29.86 -10.89 0.32
C VAL A 358 29.95 -12.40 0.03
N PHE A 359 29.69 -13.27 1.01
CA PHE A 359 29.72 -14.73 0.87
C PHE A 359 29.04 -15.28 -0.41
N PRO A 360 27.84 -14.84 -0.82
CA PRO A 360 27.17 -15.37 -2.01
C PRO A 360 27.98 -15.19 -3.31
N ALA A 361 28.86 -14.17 -3.35
CA ALA A 361 29.70 -13.89 -4.51
C ALA A 361 30.60 -15.08 -4.87
N LEU A 362 31.08 -15.85 -3.89
CA LEU A 362 31.96 -17.00 -4.13
C LEU A 362 31.30 -18.06 -5.01
N CYS A 363 30.04 -18.42 -4.69
CA CYS A 363 29.29 -19.36 -5.51
C CYS A 363 28.91 -18.75 -6.87
N LEU A 364 28.52 -17.47 -6.90
CA LEU A 364 28.13 -16.78 -8.13
C LEU A 364 29.29 -16.63 -9.11
N LEU A 365 30.51 -16.38 -8.65
CA LEU A 365 31.73 -16.29 -9.48
C LEU A 365 32.11 -17.64 -10.09
N ALA A 366 32.01 -18.73 -9.32
CA ALA A 366 32.21 -20.08 -9.83
C ALA A 366 31.19 -20.42 -10.93
N CYS A 367 29.92 -20.06 -10.73
CA CYS A 367 28.87 -20.19 -11.75
C CYS A 367 29.08 -19.25 -12.95
N ALA A 368 29.57 -18.04 -12.76
CA ALA A 368 29.87 -17.08 -13.82
C ALA A 368 30.94 -17.62 -14.77
N PHE A 369 31.99 -18.22 -14.21
CA PHE A 369 33.03 -18.90 -14.99
C PHE A 369 32.45 -20.06 -15.82
N ALA A 370 31.48 -20.82 -15.30
CA ALA A 370 30.83 -21.91 -16.04
C ALA A 370 30.09 -21.44 -17.32
N TYR A 371 29.69 -20.16 -17.40
CA TYR A 371 28.96 -19.62 -18.55
C TYR A 371 29.85 -19.09 -19.66
N LYS A 372 30.95 -18.40 -19.34
CA LYS A 372 31.84 -17.74 -20.33
C LYS A 372 33.30 -18.19 -20.32
N ARG A 373 33.72 -19.04 -19.38
CA ARG A 373 35.10 -19.56 -19.25
C ARG A 373 36.19 -18.49 -19.11
N ASP A 374 35.83 -17.29 -18.66
CA ASP A 374 36.79 -16.22 -18.40
C ASP A 374 37.49 -16.44 -17.05
N THR A 375 38.76 -16.84 -17.09
CA THR A 375 39.54 -17.18 -15.90
C THR A 375 39.72 -16.02 -14.93
N ARG A 376 39.50 -14.78 -15.38
CA ARG A 376 39.56 -13.60 -14.50
C ARG A 376 38.51 -13.65 -13.38
N TYR A 377 37.36 -14.29 -13.61
CA TYR A 377 36.36 -14.55 -12.55
C TYR A 377 36.92 -15.42 -11.42
N LEU A 378 37.80 -16.37 -11.74
CA LEU A 378 38.48 -17.20 -10.75
C LEU A 378 39.54 -16.40 -9.97
N GLY A 379 40.16 -15.40 -10.61
CA GLY A 379 41.03 -14.44 -9.93
C GLY A 379 40.27 -13.64 -8.87
N VAL A 380 39.10 -13.08 -9.22
CA VAL A 380 38.23 -12.41 -8.23
C VAL A 380 37.82 -13.38 -7.13
N PHE A 381 37.43 -14.62 -7.47
CA PHE A 381 37.05 -15.65 -6.49
C PHE A 381 38.16 -15.91 -5.46
N ALA A 382 39.43 -16.00 -5.89
CA ALA A 382 40.56 -16.22 -4.97
C ALA A 382 40.78 -15.02 -4.04
N ILE A 383 40.77 -13.79 -4.57
CA ILE A 383 40.96 -12.56 -3.77
C ILE A 383 39.81 -12.42 -2.76
N LEU A 384 38.57 -12.62 -3.20
CA LEU A 384 37.40 -12.56 -2.32
C LEU A 384 37.41 -13.65 -1.26
N SER A 385 37.90 -14.85 -1.58
CA SER A 385 38.02 -15.94 -0.60
C SER A 385 38.97 -15.54 0.53
N ALA A 386 40.08 -14.87 0.21
CA ALA A 386 40.99 -14.33 1.21
C ALA A 386 40.34 -13.22 2.04
N GLY A 387 39.72 -12.22 1.39
CA GLY A 387 39.07 -11.11 2.07
C GLY A 387 37.93 -11.55 2.98
N GLN A 388 37.04 -12.41 2.49
CA GLN A 388 35.91 -12.97 3.23
C GLN A 388 36.38 -13.81 4.42
N LEU A 389 37.37 -14.69 4.22
CA LEU A 389 37.94 -15.50 5.32
C LEU A 389 38.54 -14.60 6.40
N LEU A 390 39.40 -13.65 6.02
CA LEU A 390 40.09 -12.79 6.99
C LEU A 390 39.11 -11.89 7.75
N ASN A 391 38.10 -11.35 7.06
CA ASN A 391 37.08 -10.53 7.70
C ASN A 391 36.25 -11.34 8.70
N THR A 392 35.67 -12.45 8.26
CA THR A 392 34.79 -13.29 9.09
C THR A 392 35.56 -13.96 10.23
N ALA A 393 36.75 -14.50 9.95
CA ALA A 393 37.56 -15.15 10.97
C ALA A 393 38.03 -14.17 12.05
N MET A 394 38.34 -12.92 11.69
CA MET A 394 38.74 -11.92 12.68
C MET A 394 37.57 -11.55 13.58
N THR A 395 36.38 -11.31 13.04
CA THR A 395 35.19 -11.03 13.86
C THR A 395 34.86 -12.20 14.79
N LEU A 396 34.91 -13.43 14.29
CA LEU A 396 34.71 -14.62 15.12
C LEU A 396 35.78 -14.76 16.20
N HIS A 397 37.04 -14.48 15.88
CA HIS A 397 38.14 -14.51 16.83
C HIS A 397 37.99 -13.46 17.94
N GLN A 398 37.60 -12.22 17.59
CA GLN A 398 37.34 -11.16 18.55
C GLN A 398 36.21 -11.56 19.52
N SER A 399 35.14 -12.16 18.99
CA SER A 399 34.04 -12.64 19.83
C SER A 399 34.44 -13.80 20.73
N VAL A 400 35.10 -14.83 20.20
CA VAL A 400 35.45 -16.03 20.97
C VAL A 400 36.54 -15.75 22.01
N GLN A 401 37.55 -14.94 21.67
CA GLN A 401 38.71 -14.76 22.54
C GLN A 401 38.58 -13.55 23.48
N PHE A 402 37.89 -12.50 23.06
CA PHE A 402 37.83 -11.24 23.80
C PHE A 402 36.40 -10.81 24.13
N ASN A 403 35.39 -11.62 23.78
CA ASN A 403 33.96 -11.33 23.98
C ASN A 403 33.54 -9.94 23.46
N THR A 404 34.15 -9.50 22.34
CA THR A 404 33.87 -8.21 21.71
C THR A 404 33.58 -8.37 20.22
N THR A 405 32.79 -7.44 19.69
CA THR A 405 32.53 -7.31 18.25
C THR A 405 33.35 -6.19 17.62
N SER A 406 34.18 -5.50 18.40
CA SER A 406 35.04 -4.42 17.92
C SER A 406 36.11 -4.93 16.97
N ALA A 407 36.38 -4.16 15.92
CA ALA A 407 37.46 -4.46 15.00
C ALA A 407 38.81 -4.26 15.69
N PRO A 408 39.84 -5.08 15.37
CA PRO A 408 41.17 -4.93 15.95
C PRO A 408 41.83 -3.62 15.52
N GLU A 409 42.58 -3.01 16.43
CA GLU A 409 43.43 -1.86 16.10
C GLU A 409 44.60 -2.24 15.18
N GLY A 410 45.13 -1.24 14.45
CA GLY A 410 46.31 -1.40 13.60
C GLY A 410 46.00 -1.73 12.13
N ALA A 411 47.00 -2.26 11.43
CA ALA A 411 46.99 -2.37 9.96
C ALA A 411 46.07 -3.47 9.41
N PHE A 412 45.57 -4.38 10.24
CA PHE A 412 44.80 -5.54 9.78
C PHE A 412 43.53 -5.13 9.02
N VAL A 413 42.72 -4.24 9.61
CA VAL A 413 41.45 -3.79 9.01
C VAL A 413 41.69 -3.09 7.67
N PRO A 414 42.57 -2.06 7.56
CA PRO A 414 42.89 -1.44 6.27
C PRO A 414 43.37 -2.43 5.20
N ILE A 415 44.21 -3.41 5.56
CA ILE A 415 44.70 -4.42 4.61
C ILE A 415 43.54 -5.26 4.05
N VAL A 416 42.62 -5.73 4.89
CA VAL A 416 41.48 -6.53 4.43
C VAL A 416 40.49 -5.68 3.63
N CYS A 417 40.27 -4.42 4.02
CA CYS A 417 39.48 -3.47 3.21
C CYS A 417 40.07 -3.30 1.81
N LEU A 418 41.40 -3.13 1.70
CA LEU A 418 42.09 -3.00 0.42
C LEU A 418 41.98 -4.28 -0.44
N ILE A 419 42.03 -5.47 0.16
CA ILE A 419 41.79 -6.74 -0.53
C ILE A 419 40.38 -6.79 -1.14
N ASN A 420 39.36 -6.43 -0.35
CA ASN A 420 37.96 -6.41 -0.80
C ASN A 420 37.70 -5.35 -1.88
N ILE A 421 38.27 -4.15 -1.72
CA ILE A 421 38.21 -3.08 -2.73
C ILE A 421 38.93 -3.51 -4.02
N ALA A 422 40.10 -4.13 -3.93
CA ALA A 422 40.84 -4.62 -5.09
C ALA A 422 40.02 -5.66 -5.87
N ALA A 423 39.31 -6.56 -5.17
CA ALA A 423 38.43 -7.52 -5.82
C ALA A 423 37.23 -6.85 -6.51
N PHE A 424 36.64 -5.82 -5.88
CA PHE A 424 35.58 -5.01 -6.49
C PHE A 424 36.06 -4.28 -7.76
N VAL A 425 37.19 -3.58 -7.68
CA VAL A 425 37.79 -2.87 -8.82
C VAL A 425 38.13 -3.85 -9.94
N TYR A 426 38.68 -5.02 -9.62
CA TYR A 426 38.97 -6.04 -10.61
C TYR A 426 37.70 -6.61 -11.24
N MET A 427 36.62 -6.80 -10.46
CA MET A 427 35.33 -7.24 -10.98
C MET A 427 34.73 -6.21 -11.96
N VAL A 428 34.79 -4.92 -11.62
CA VAL A 428 34.38 -3.82 -12.53
C VAL A 428 35.21 -3.88 -13.82
N TYR A 429 36.53 -3.96 -13.70
CA TYR A 429 37.42 -4.07 -14.86
C TYR A 429 37.02 -5.21 -15.80
N ILE A 430 36.74 -6.40 -15.26
CA ILE A 430 36.33 -7.59 -16.04
C ILE A 430 35.02 -7.32 -16.80
N LEU A 431 34.01 -6.73 -16.14
CA LEU A 431 32.71 -6.46 -16.76
C LEU A 431 32.80 -5.48 -17.93
N PHE A 432 33.68 -4.48 -17.86
CA PHE A 432 33.88 -3.50 -18.94
C PHE A 432 34.81 -4.01 -20.06
N HIS A 433 35.71 -4.94 -19.75
CA HIS A 433 36.70 -5.52 -20.68
C HIS A 433 36.41 -7.01 -21.01
N GLU A 434 35.15 -7.40 -20.97
CA GLU A 434 34.74 -8.76 -21.30
C GLU A 434 34.89 -8.99 -22.82
N LYS A 435 35.74 -9.95 -23.23
CA LYS A 435 36.03 -10.21 -24.65
C LYS A 435 34.79 -10.78 -25.37
N LYS A 436 34.47 -10.22 -26.55
CA LYS A 436 33.30 -10.64 -27.39
C LYS A 436 33.32 -12.11 -27.83
N GLU A 437 34.50 -12.75 -27.90
CA GLU A 437 34.72 -14.07 -28.51
C GLU A 437 35.08 -15.20 -27.51
N THR A 438 34.77 -15.07 -26.23
CA THR A 438 34.89 -16.22 -25.33
C THR A 438 33.75 -17.21 -25.63
N ALA A 439 34.10 -18.38 -26.17
CA ALA A 439 33.16 -19.40 -26.64
C ALA A 439 32.09 -19.71 -25.57
N SER A 440 30.85 -19.25 -25.80
CA SER A 440 29.71 -19.60 -24.97
C SER A 440 29.47 -21.10 -25.11
N MET A 441 29.31 -21.81 -23.99
CA MET A 441 28.96 -23.23 -24.05
C MET A 441 27.63 -23.42 -24.81
N PRO A 442 27.56 -24.34 -25.79
CA PRO A 442 26.35 -24.52 -26.59
C PRO A 442 25.17 -24.85 -25.67
N ALA A 443 24.06 -24.13 -25.86
CA ALA A 443 22.82 -24.40 -25.14
C ALA A 443 22.38 -25.86 -25.39
N PRO A 444 21.82 -26.56 -24.39
CA PRO A 444 21.23 -27.87 -24.62
C PRO A 444 20.18 -27.78 -25.73
N LYS A 445 20.31 -28.64 -26.76
CA LYS A 445 19.40 -28.67 -27.92
C LYS A 445 17.94 -28.79 -27.44
N LYS A 446 17.19 -27.68 -27.48
CA LYS A 446 15.74 -27.69 -27.30
C LYS A 446 15.08 -27.97 -28.65
N GLN A 447 14.22 -28.98 -28.68
CA GLN A 447 13.31 -29.23 -29.80
C GLN A 447 12.50 -27.96 -30.09
N ILE A 448 12.60 -27.51 -31.34
CA ILE A 448 11.88 -26.35 -31.86
C ILE A 448 10.41 -26.75 -32.04
N LYS A 449 9.51 -26.20 -31.22
CA LYS A 449 8.07 -26.32 -31.45
C LYS A 449 7.70 -25.50 -32.70
N LYS A 450 7.00 -26.15 -33.64
CA LYS A 450 6.45 -25.56 -34.87
C LYS A 450 5.65 -24.30 -34.54
N THR A 451 5.98 -23.20 -35.18
CA THR A 451 5.26 -21.93 -35.10
C THR A 451 3.96 -22.02 -35.90
N ASN A 452 2.86 -21.67 -35.25
CA ASN A 452 1.55 -21.49 -35.89
C ASN A 452 1.59 -20.34 -36.92
N PRO A 453 0.72 -20.38 -37.96
CA PRO A 453 0.66 -19.34 -38.98
C PRO A 453 0.39 -17.95 -38.38
N VAL A 454 1.13 -16.96 -38.85
CA VAL A 454 1.09 -15.57 -38.39
C VAL A 454 -0.23 -14.93 -38.82
N LYS A 455 -1.11 -14.62 -37.86
CA LYS A 455 -2.32 -13.81 -38.10
C LYS A 455 -1.91 -12.40 -38.56
N GLU A 456 -2.59 -11.92 -39.59
CA GLU A 456 -2.50 -10.56 -40.12
C GLU A 456 -2.80 -9.52 -39.01
N PHE A 457 -2.05 -8.42 -38.97
CA PHE A 457 -2.17 -7.40 -37.92
C PHE A 457 -2.95 -6.19 -38.38
N HIS A 458 -4.09 -5.93 -37.74
CA HIS A 458 -4.87 -4.73 -37.97
C HIS A 458 -4.64 -3.71 -36.85
N LEU A 459 -4.53 -2.43 -37.23
CA LEU A 459 -4.54 -1.30 -36.30
C LEU A 459 -5.85 -1.29 -35.52
N MET A 460 -5.80 -0.98 -34.22
CA MET A 460 -7.03 -0.90 -33.46
C MET A 460 -7.72 0.43 -33.73
N THR A 461 -8.94 0.35 -34.26
CA THR A 461 -9.80 1.49 -34.50
C THR A 461 -10.38 2.04 -33.20
N SER A 462 -10.67 3.34 -33.21
CA SER A 462 -11.39 4.03 -32.16
C SER A 462 -12.77 3.40 -31.98
N ALA A 463 -13.18 3.27 -30.72
CA ALA A 463 -14.51 2.76 -30.42
C ALA A 463 -15.57 3.69 -31.03
N PRO A 464 -16.68 3.13 -31.55
CA PRO A 464 -17.77 3.95 -32.06
C PRO A 464 -18.36 4.82 -30.95
N LYS A 465 -18.88 6.00 -31.33
CA LYS A 465 -19.54 6.91 -30.40
C LYS A 465 -20.67 6.19 -29.67
N MET A 466 -20.64 6.23 -28.34
CA MET A 466 -21.71 5.70 -27.50
C MET A 466 -23.02 6.44 -27.83
N ARG A 467 -24.08 5.69 -28.15
CA ARG A 467 -25.43 6.23 -28.34
C ARG A 467 -26.27 5.91 -27.11
N LEU A 468 -26.89 6.94 -26.55
CA LEU A 468 -27.92 6.80 -25.52
C LEU A 468 -29.27 6.67 -26.21
N THR A 469 -30.05 5.68 -25.79
CA THR A 469 -31.43 5.48 -26.19
C THR A 469 -32.35 6.29 -25.27
N ARG A 470 -33.62 6.48 -25.66
CA ARG A 470 -34.63 7.09 -24.78
C ARG A 470 -34.80 6.29 -23.48
N ILE A 471 -34.67 4.96 -23.55
CA ILE A 471 -34.72 4.06 -22.38
C ILE A 471 -33.57 4.37 -21.42
N ASP A 472 -32.35 4.58 -21.93
CA ASP A 472 -31.20 4.94 -21.08
C ASP A 472 -31.48 6.23 -20.29
N ALA A 473 -32.07 7.24 -20.94
CA ALA A 473 -32.42 8.51 -20.28
C ALA A 473 -33.53 8.33 -19.23
N ILE A 474 -34.56 7.55 -19.54
CA ILE A 474 -35.67 7.27 -18.60
C ILE A 474 -35.16 6.53 -17.37
N ILE A 475 -34.31 5.51 -17.54
CA ILE A 475 -33.76 4.73 -16.40
C ILE A 475 -32.88 5.61 -15.53
N MET A 476 -31.97 6.38 -16.12
CA MET A 476 -31.14 7.31 -15.35
C MET A 476 -32.01 8.31 -14.58
N ALA A 477 -32.99 8.93 -15.24
CA ALA A 477 -33.88 9.89 -14.59
C ALA A 477 -34.69 9.25 -13.46
N ALA A 478 -35.34 8.10 -13.71
CA ALA A 478 -36.18 7.44 -12.73
C ALA A 478 -35.39 7.03 -11.47
N VAL A 479 -34.26 6.33 -11.62
CA VAL A 479 -33.46 5.89 -10.48
C VAL A 479 -32.85 7.08 -9.73
N THR A 480 -32.37 8.09 -10.47
CA THR A 480 -31.77 9.29 -9.86
C THR A 480 -32.82 10.10 -9.09
N LEU A 481 -34.03 10.26 -9.62
CA LEU A 481 -35.11 10.99 -8.95
C LEU A 481 -35.61 10.26 -7.69
N VAL A 482 -35.79 8.93 -7.76
CA VAL A 482 -36.16 8.13 -6.60
C VAL A 482 -35.08 8.21 -5.53
N TYR A 483 -33.82 8.01 -5.91
CA TYR A 483 -32.71 8.12 -4.95
C TYR A 483 -32.59 9.54 -4.39
N ALA A 484 -32.74 10.58 -5.20
CA ALA A 484 -32.70 11.97 -4.74
C ALA A 484 -33.80 12.25 -3.71
N ALA A 485 -35.03 11.76 -3.94
CA ALA A 485 -36.10 11.90 -2.95
C ALA A 485 -35.73 11.22 -1.62
N VAL A 486 -35.19 9.99 -1.66
CA VAL A 486 -34.76 9.25 -0.46
C VAL A 486 -33.55 9.89 0.22
N ALA A 487 -32.59 10.43 -0.54
CA ALA A 487 -31.37 11.06 -0.04
C ALA A 487 -31.64 12.42 0.58
N LEU A 488 -32.57 13.20 0.04
CA LEU A 488 -32.96 14.53 0.53
C LEU A 488 -33.98 14.45 1.68
N PHE A 489 -34.68 13.33 1.82
CA PHE A 489 -35.64 13.14 2.91
C PHE A 489 -34.94 13.15 4.28
N ASN A 490 -35.41 14.02 5.18
CA ASN A 490 -34.85 14.24 6.52
C ASN A 490 -33.33 14.48 6.52
N LEU A 491 -32.84 15.31 5.60
CA LEU A 491 -31.40 15.61 5.51
C LEU A 491 -30.91 16.45 6.70
N GLY A 492 -31.78 17.28 7.27
CA GLY A 492 -31.51 18.16 8.40
C GLY A 492 -32.53 19.30 8.40
N ASP A 493 -32.61 20.03 9.51
CA ASP A 493 -33.46 21.19 9.66
C ASP A 493 -32.92 22.35 8.80
N MET A 494 -33.85 23.15 8.27
CA MET A 494 -33.55 24.26 7.36
C MET A 494 -33.40 25.61 8.09
N ALA A 495 -33.40 25.58 9.42
CA ALA A 495 -33.20 26.72 10.29
C ALA A 495 -32.41 26.26 11.52
N ALA A 496 -31.58 27.15 12.03
CA ALA A 496 -30.84 27.03 13.28
C ALA A 496 -30.60 28.47 13.79
N PRO A 497 -30.38 28.68 15.09
CA PRO A 497 -30.07 30.01 15.61
C PRO A 497 -28.85 30.64 14.90
N GLU A 498 -28.98 31.90 14.53
CA GLU A 498 -27.97 32.66 13.78
C GLU A 498 -27.44 33.86 14.56
N THR A 499 -28.27 34.50 15.39
CA THR A 499 -27.81 35.59 16.27
C THR A 499 -26.90 35.01 17.36
N LYS A 500 -26.11 35.86 18.02
CA LYS A 500 -25.18 35.37 19.04
C LYS A 500 -24.86 36.40 20.12
N TRP A 501 -24.64 35.86 21.30
CA TRP A 501 -23.78 36.44 22.33
C TRP A 501 -22.34 35.97 22.08
N ASP A 502 -21.43 36.92 21.88
CA ASP A 502 -20.05 36.65 21.44
C ASP A 502 -19.04 37.37 22.35
N SER A 503 -18.58 36.66 23.37
CA SER A 503 -17.62 37.18 24.34
C SER A 503 -16.20 37.19 23.79
N LEU A 504 -15.53 38.34 23.97
CA LEU A 504 -14.12 38.53 23.64
C LEU A 504 -13.20 38.37 24.85
N ASN A 505 -13.71 38.44 26.09
CA ASN A 505 -12.89 38.42 27.30
C ASN A 505 -13.35 37.39 28.32
N ARG A 506 -12.39 36.89 29.08
CA ARG A 506 -12.66 36.11 30.29
C ARG A 506 -13.41 36.97 31.31
N GLY A 507 -14.43 36.41 31.94
CA GLY A 507 -15.28 37.09 32.92
C GLY A 507 -16.49 37.83 32.33
N ASP A 508 -16.59 37.93 31.00
CA ASP A 508 -17.84 38.38 30.37
C ASP A 508 -18.90 37.28 30.52
N GLY A 509 -20.16 37.67 30.71
CA GLY A 509 -21.24 36.74 31.01
C GLY A 509 -22.62 37.38 30.96
N PHE A 510 -23.61 36.68 31.50
CA PHE A 510 -24.96 37.18 31.65
C PHE A 510 -25.67 36.51 32.83
N ARG A 511 -26.65 37.22 33.39
CA ARG A 511 -27.59 36.74 34.41
C ARG A 511 -29.00 36.74 33.84
N VAL A 512 -29.64 35.59 33.90
CA VAL A 512 -31.07 35.41 33.58
C VAL A 512 -31.85 35.39 34.90
N GLU A 513 -32.75 36.34 35.09
CA GLU A 513 -33.59 36.43 36.29
C GLU A 513 -34.98 35.84 36.02
N PHE A 514 -35.53 35.14 37.01
CA PHE A 514 -36.85 34.50 36.95
C PHE A 514 -37.80 35.07 38.01
N ALA A 515 -39.11 34.84 37.85
CA ALA A 515 -40.05 35.16 38.90
C ALA A 515 -39.78 34.26 40.11
N ALA A 516 -39.93 34.80 41.33
CA ALA A 516 -39.60 34.06 42.55
C ALA A 516 -40.30 32.69 42.60
N GLY A 517 -39.51 31.62 42.79
CA GLY A 517 -40.00 30.24 42.85
C GLY A 517 -40.34 29.60 41.49
N THR A 518 -39.89 30.17 40.36
CA THR A 518 -40.04 29.55 39.04
C THR A 518 -39.24 28.25 38.98
N TYR A 519 -39.88 27.14 38.60
CA TYR A 519 -39.23 25.84 38.45
C TYR A 519 -38.62 25.71 37.06
N VAL A 520 -37.33 25.37 36.99
CA VAL A 520 -36.60 25.09 35.76
C VAL A 520 -36.08 23.66 35.82
N GLU A 521 -36.52 22.84 34.86
CA GLU A 521 -36.06 21.47 34.70
C GLU A 521 -34.71 21.45 33.97
N ASN A 522 -34.64 22.02 32.77
CA ASN A 522 -33.39 22.06 31.98
C ASN A 522 -33.03 23.47 31.51
N MET A 523 -31.73 23.71 31.41
CA MET A 523 -31.13 24.81 30.67
C MET A 523 -30.54 24.26 29.37
N GLU A 524 -30.97 24.80 28.25
CA GLU A 524 -30.62 24.35 26.91
C GLU A 524 -29.88 25.46 26.16
N TRP A 525 -28.86 25.13 25.37
CA TRP A 525 -28.14 26.14 24.58
C TRP A 525 -27.67 25.61 23.23
N PHE A 526 -27.62 26.52 22.25
CA PHE A 526 -27.01 26.29 20.94
C PHE A 526 -25.66 27.00 20.85
N THR A 527 -24.61 26.25 20.57
CA THR A 527 -23.24 26.78 20.50
C THR A 527 -22.90 27.43 19.15
N GLY A 528 -22.06 28.46 19.19
CA GLY A 528 -21.48 29.06 17.99
C GLY A 528 -20.24 28.32 17.47
N SER A 529 -19.31 29.07 16.85
CA SER A 529 -18.14 28.56 16.13
C SER A 529 -16.95 28.09 16.99
N TYR A 530 -17.09 28.08 18.31
CA TYR A 530 -16.03 27.70 19.24
C TYR A 530 -16.43 26.50 20.09
N GLU A 531 -15.66 25.42 20.02
CA GLU A 531 -15.90 24.21 20.81
C GLU A 531 -15.27 24.29 22.21
N GLU A 532 -15.80 23.49 23.11
CA GLU A 532 -15.22 23.16 24.42
C GLU A 532 -14.87 24.36 25.31
N ARG A 533 -15.62 25.46 25.15
CA ARG A 533 -15.46 26.65 26.00
C ARG A 533 -15.97 26.39 27.40
N ASN A 534 -15.16 26.72 28.40
CA ASN A 534 -15.51 26.52 29.80
C ASN A 534 -16.21 27.75 30.36
N VAL A 535 -17.26 27.51 31.12
CA VAL A 535 -18.08 28.54 31.76
C VAL A 535 -18.29 28.20 33.23
N THR A 536 -18.36 29.22 34.06
CA THR A 536 -18.89 29.09 35.43
C THR A 536 -20.39 29.32 35.38
N VAL A 537 -21.16 28.35 35.87
CA VAL A 537 -22.61 28.44 36.01
C VAL A 537 -22.93 28.69 37.49
N ARG A 538 -23.73 29.73 37.78
CA ARG A 538 -24.24 30.01 39.14
C ARG A 538 -25.76 29.93 39.15
N VAL A 539 -26.31 28.95 39.87
CA VAL A 539 -27.76 28.75 40.02
C VAL A 539 -28.19 29.28 41.38
N GLY A 540 -28.93 30.38 41.39
CA GLY A 540 -29.56 30.92 42.59
C GLY A 540 -30.88 30.20 42.87
N ALA A 541 -30.84 29.09 43.62
CA ALA A 541 -32.01 28.29 43.97
C ALA A 541 -32.88 29.01 45.02
N HIS A 542 -34.18 29.06 44.78
CA HIS A 542 -35.18 29.65 45.67
C HIS A 542 -35.45 28.72 46.87
N THR A 543 -35.34 29.23 48.09
CA THR A 543 -35.69 28.48 49.32
C THR A 543 -36.50 29.35 50.28
N ASP A 544 -37.20 28.73 51.24
CA ASP A 544 -37.92 29.43 52.31
C ASP A 544 -37.01 30.37 53.14
N SER A 545 -35.69 30.16 53.10
CA SER A 545 -34.68 30.96 53.80
C SER A 545 -34.01 32.05 52.94
N GLY A 546 -34.45 32.23 51.69
CA GLY A 546 -33.84 33.11 50.68
C GLY A 546 -33.13 32.32 49.57
N THR A 547 -32.39 33.01 48.71
CA THR A 547 -31.69 32.40 47.57
C THR A 547 -30.41 31.69 48.02
N GLN A 548 -30.27 30.39 47.72
CA GLN A 548 -29.03 29.63 47.90
C GLN A 548 -28.32 29.45 46.56
N VAL A 549 -27.03 29.80 46.50
CA VAL A 549 -26.27 29.77 45.23
C VAL A 549 -25.46 28.48 45.12
N GLN A 550 -25.67 27.75 44.04
CA GLN A 550 -24.81 26.64 43.62
C GLN A 550 -23.93 27.11 42.47
N THR A 551 -22.62 26.84 42.56
CA THR A 551 -21.64 27.24 41.55
C THR A 551 -20.88 26.02 41.06
N TYR A 552 -20.80 25.84 39.75
CA TYR A 552 -20.03 24.76 39.13
C TYR A 552 -19.50 25.19 37.76
N GLU A 553 -18.49 24.49 37.27
CA GLU A 553 -17.93 24.70 35.94
C GLU A 553 -18.56 23.72 34.93
N LYS A 554 -18.76 24.19 33.70
CA LYS A 554 -19.31 23.39 32.61
C LYS A 554 -18.58 23.69 31.31
N SER A 555 -18.42 22.70 30.44
CA SER A 555 -17.98 22.91 29.07
C SER A 555 -19.20 23.05 28.16
N LEU A 556 -19.20 24.04 27.28
CA LEU A 556 -20.30 24.31 26.35
C LEU A 556 -20.41 23.27 25.21
N GLY A 557 -19.45 22.35 25.07
CA GLY A 557 -19.53 21.21 24.13
C GLY A 557 -19.15 21.54 22.68
N SER A 558 -19.63 20.74 21.72
CA SER A 558 -19.33 20.87 20.28
C SER A 558 -20.02 22.07 19.63
N VAL A 559 -19.50 22.54 18.49
CA VAL A 559 -19.99 23.69 17.70
C VAL A 559 -21.31 23.45 16.96
N PHE A 560 -22.15 24.48 16.81
CA PHE A 560 -23.41 24.42 16.05
C PHE A 560 -24.26 23.20 16.45
N CYS A 561 -24.41 23.02 17.77
CA CYS A 561 -25.02 21.85 18.38
C CYS A 561 -25.83 22.29 19.61
N TRP A 562 -26.98 21.64 19.79
CA TRP A 562 -27.82 21.80 20.97
C TRP A 562 -27.31 20.95 22.13
N HIS A 563 -27.25 21.55 23.31
CA HIS A 563 -26.86 20.90 24.56
C HIS A 563 -27.91 21.19 25.63
N SER A 564 -28.07 20.26 26.57
CA SER A 564 -29.00 20.38 27.70
C SER A 564 -28.27 20.09 29.00
N GLU A 565 -28.59 20.85 30.04
CA GLU A 565 -28.16 20.61 31.41
C GLU A 565 -29.37 20.62 32.35
N ALA A 566 -29.50 19.56 33.14
CA ALA A 566 -30.52 19.47 34.17
C ALA A 566 -30.21 20.46 35.31
N ILE A 567 -31.16 21.34 35.59
CA ILE A 567 -31.17 22.24 36.74
C ILE A 567 -32.04 21.65 37.86
N ALA A 568 -33.23 21.14 37.50
CA ALA A 568 -34.19 20.47 38.37
C ALA A 568 -34.42 21.20 39.71
N ALA A 569 -34.63 22.53 39.66
CA ALA A 569 -34.77 23.36 40.85
C ALA A 569 -35.69 24.57 40.64
N ALA A 570 -36.29 25.05 41.73
CA ALA A 570 -36.89 26.38 41.76
C ALA A 570 -35.77 27.43 41.84
N VAL A 571 -35.76 28.41 40.93
CA VAL A 571 -34.65 29.37 40.79
C VAL A 571 -35.15 30.81 40.83
N ASP A 572 -34.32 31.69 41.38
CA ASP A 572 -34.46 33.15 41.29
C ASP A 572 -33.65 33.71 40.11
N TYR A 573 -32.47 33.14 39.85
CA TYR A 573 -31.63 33.50 38.70
C TYR A 573 -30.67 32.38 38.31
N ILE A 574 -30.19 32.41 37.07
CA ILE A 574 -29.07 31.60 36.57
C ILE A 574 -28.06 32.53 35.91
N GLU A 575 -26.78 32.40 36.29
CA GLU A 575 -25.67 33.14 35.66
C GLU A 575 -24.75 32.21 34.89
N LEU A 576 -24.22 32.74 33.79
CA LEU A 576 -23.11 32.16 33.05
C LEU A 576 -22.00 33.19 32.89
N GLU A 577 -20.78 32.80 33.22
CA GLU A 577 -19.57 33.62 33.07
C GLU A 577 -18.49 32.81 32.36
N THR A 578 -17.91 33.32 31.25
CA THR A 578 -16.90 32.56 30.50
C THR A 578 -15.53 32.58 31.17
N LEU A 579 -14.85 31.42 31.17
CA LEU A 579 -13.48 31.25 31.61
C LEU A 579 -12.47 31.36 30.45
N ASP A 580 -12.97 31.40 29.22
CA ASP A 580 -12.17 31.35 27.99
C ASP A 580 -12.36 32.61 27.12
N TYR A 581 -11.37 32.86 26.27
CA TYR A 581 -11.49 33.86 25.21
C TYR A 581 -12.35 33.31 24.07
N ASP A 582 -13.05 34.18 23.37
CA ASP A 582 -13.83 33.86 22.17
C ASP A 582 -14.89 32.77 22.46
N THR A 583 -15.92 33.13 23.23
CA THR A 583 -17.04 32.24 23.58
C THR A 583 -18.31 32.72 22.92
N ALA A 584 -18.95 31.84 22.14
CA ALA A 584 -20.15 32.17 21.40
C ALA A 584 -21.31 31.22 21.75
N ILE A 585 -22.42 31.80 22.21
CA ILE A 585 -23.70 31.13 22.41
C ILE A 585 -24.70 31.81 21.47
N GLN A 586 -25.39 31.03 20.64
CA GLN A 586 -26.33 31.58 19.67
C GLN A 586 -27.75 31.66 20.23
N GLU A 587 -28.16 30.70 21.06
CA GLU A 587 -29.46 30.69 21.70
C GLU A 587 -29.37 29.98 23.05
N ILE A 588 -30.16 30.39 24.03
CA ILE A 588 -30.37 29.72 25.32
C ILE A 588 -31.86 29.61 25.61
N ALA A 589 -32.30 28.47 26.10
CA ALA A 589 -33.69 28.23 26.48
C ALA A 589 -33.76 27.55 27.84
N PHE A 590 -34.90 27.69 28.51
CA PHE A 590 -35.16 27.06 29.80
C PHE A 590 -36.49 26.33 29.70
N THR A 591 -36.55 25.09 30.18
CA THR A 591 -37.76 24.26 30.10
C THR A 591 -38.25 23.88 31.50
N ASP A 592 -39.57 23.72 31.65
CA ASP A 592 -40.19 23.15 32.84
C ASP A 592 -40.22 21.61 32.79
N ALA A 593 -40.79 20.97 33.81
CA ALA A 593 -40.86 19.51 33.92
C ALA A 593 -41.71 18.84 32.81
N ASP A 594 -42.58 19.60 32.15
CA ASP A 594 -43.41 19.14 31.04
C ASP A 594 -42.77 19.46 29.66
N GLY A 595 -41.57 20.04 29.65
CA GLY A 595 -40.85 20.47 28.44
C GLY A 595 -41.33 21.80 27.86
N GLY A 596 -42.15 22.56 28.59
CA GLY A 596 -42.63 23.88 28.19
C GLY A 596 -41.55 24.96 28.38
N LEU A 597 -41.45 25.91 27.44
CA LEU A 597 -40.50 27.02 27.55
C LEU A 597 -40.85 27.98 28.71
N VAL A 598 -39.88 28.23 29.57
CA VAL A 598 -39.96 29.14 30.71
C VAL A 598 -39.49 30.53 30.28
N THR A 599 -40.37 31.53 30.43
CA THR A 599 -40.04 32.92 30.11
C THR A 599 -39.35 33.61 31.30
N PRO A 600 -38.11 34.09 31.16
CA PRO A 600 -37.43 34.84 32.22
C PRO A 600 -37.98 36.27 32.36
N VAL A 601 -37.74 36.87 33.52
CA VAL A 601 -38.11 38.25 33.85
C VAL A 601 -37.18 39.25 33.17
N SER A 602 -35.88 39.00 33.20
CA SER A 602 -34.88 39.83 32.52
C SER A 602 -33.59 39.07 32.25
N VAL A 603 -32.81 39.55 31.27
CA VAL A 603 -31.44 39.10 31.02
C VAL A 603 -30.52 40.31 31.10
N THR A 604 -29.51 40.25 31.97
CA THR A 604 -28.58 41.36 32.22
C THR A 604 -27.14 40.92 31.96
N PRO A 605 -26.30 41.78 31.34
CA PRO A 605 -24.91 41.44 31.06
C PRO A 605 -24.07 41.45 32.35
N ILE A 606 -23.10 40.53 32.42
CA ILE A 606 -22.02 40.52 33.41
C ILE A 606 -20.75 40.93 32.67
N GLY A 607 -20.05 41.97 33.15
CA GLY A 607 -18.90 42.51 32.43
C GLY A 607 -19.33 43.33 31.21
N THR A 608 -18.74 43.04 30.04
CA THR A 608 -19.06 43.71 28.78
C THR A 608 -20.37 43.18 28.22
N ASP A 609 -21.26 44.06 27.74
CA ASP A 609 -22.43 43.60 26.98
C ASP A 609 -21.98 43.07 25.61
N CYS A 610 -21.94 41.75 25.51
CA CYS A 610 -21.56 41.01 24.31
C CYS A 610 -22.78 40.57 23.47
N GLY A 611 -23.92 41.26 23.63
CA GLY A 611 -25.14 41.01 22.85
C GLY A 611 -26.15 40.13 23.57
N VAL A 612 -26.42 40.39 24.85
CA VAL A 612 -27.37 39.58 25.63
C VAL A 612 -28.81 39.59 25.09
N ALA A 613 -29.16 40.60 24.29
CA ALA A 613 -30.44 40.68 23.59
C ALA A 613 -30.63 39.56 22.55
N ASN A 614 -29.54 38.94 22.08
CA ASN A 614 -29.54 37.88 21.08
C ASN A 614 -29.58 36.47 21.71
N LEU A 615 -29.66 36.34 23.03
CA LEU A 615 -29.60 35.02 23.66
C LEU A 615 -30.93 34.26 23.58
N MET A 616 -32.03 34.99 23.45
CA MET A 616 -33.39 34.44 23.57
C MET A 616 -34.33 35.03 22.50
N ASP A 617 -33.78 35.54 21.39
CA ASP A 617 -34.60 36.16 20.33
C ASP A 617 -35.12 35.14 19.30
N GLU A 618 -34.57 33.92 19.27
CA GLU A 618 -34.96 32.87 18.33
C GLU A 618 -35.56 31.63 19.02
N GLN A 619 -36.24 31.81 20.18
CA GLN A 619 -36.87 30.73 20.97
C GLN A 619 -37.80 29.79 20.17
N ALA A 620 -38.36 30.26 19.05
CA ALA A 620 -39.17 29.43 18.15
C ALA A 620 -38.37 28.32 17.43
N LEU A 621 -37.04 28.40 17.45
CA LEU A 621 -36.11 27.44 16.86
C LEU A 621 -35.63 26.37 17.86
N VAL A 622 -35.98 26.48 19.14
CA VAL A 622 -35.63 25.48 20.16
C VAL A 622 -36.36 24.17 19.82
N PRO A 623 -35.64 23.10 19.49
CA PRO A 623 -36.26 21.85 19.08
C PRO A 623 -36.75 21.07 20.31
N ALA A 624 -37.86 20.36 20.17
CA ALA A 624 -38.38 19.49 21.23
C ALA A 624 -37.45 18.31 21.56
N GLU A 625 -36.55 17.94 20.64
CA GLU A 625 -35.60 16.84 20.82
C GLU A 625 -34.29 17.14 20.08
N PHE A 626 -33.16 16.90 20.73
CA PHE A 626 -31.84 17.13 20.13
C PHE A 626 -31.41 15.92 19.32
N SER A 627 -31.12 16.14 18.03
CA SER A 627 -30.80 15.05 17.13
C SER A 627 -29.85 15.46 16.02
N TYR A 628 -29.46 14.48 15.20
CA TYR A 628 -28.71 14.72 13.97
C TYR A 628 -29.39 15.74 13.03
N LYS A 629 -30.69 16.01 13.19
CA LYS A 629 -31.44 16.95 12.35
C LYS A 629 -31.17 18.42 12.69
N ASN A 630 -30.90 18.75 13.94
CA ASN A 630 -30.72 20.13 14.43
C ASN A 630 -29.28 20.43 14.86
N SER A 631 -28.40 19.43 14.90
CA SER A 631 -27.05 19.57 15.42
C SER A 631 -25.98 18.95 14.50
N THR A 632 -24.75 19.45 14.61
CA THR A 632 -23.58 18.77 14.03
C THR A 632 -23.27 17.48 14.78
N TYR A 633 -22.64 16.53 14.08
CA TYR A 633 -22.13 15.29 14.66
C TYR A 633 -20.96 14.75 13.84
N PHE A 634 -20.14 13.87 14.43
CA PHE A 634 -18.97 13.28 13.78
C PHE A 634 -18.11 14.37 13.10
N ASP A 635 -17.55 14.11 11.92
CA ASP A 635 -16.68 15.03 11.18
C ASP A 635 -17.36 16.33 10.67
N GLU A 636 -18.68 16.52 10.89
CA GLU A 636 -19.33 17.81 10.59
C GLU A 636 -18.80 18.94 11.49
N ILE A 637 -18.40 18.61 12.73
CA ILE A 637 -17.80 19.56 13.68
C ILE A 637 -16.52 20.21 13.13
N TYR A 638 -15.85 19.54 12.19
CA TYR A 638 -14.65 20.04 11.52
C TYR A 638 -14.99 20.72 10.20
N HIS A 639 -15.71 20.02 9.32
CA HIS A 639 -15.88 20.45 7.94
C HIS A 639 -16.95 21.52 7.74
N ALA A 640 -18.09 21.41 8.41
CA ALA A 640 -19.14 22.44 8.36
C ALA A 640 -18.67 23.72 9.06
N ARG A 641 -18.00 23.56 10.22
CA ARG A 641 -17.33 24.65 10.93
C ARG A 641 -16.35 25.39 10.03
N THR A 642 -15.40 24.69 9.39
CA THR A 642 -14.44 25.37 8.54
C THR A 642 -15.04 25.97 7.28
N ALA A 643 -16.14 25.41 6.77
CA ALA A 643 -16.89 26.04 5.70
C ALA A 643 -17.52 27.38 6.15
N TYR A 644 -18.02 27.47 7.39
CA TYR A 644 -18.47 28.72 8.01
C TYR A 644 -17.31 29.71 8.26
N GLU A 645 -16.17 29.22 8.74
CA GLU A 645 -14.97 30.04 8.96
C GLU A 645 -14.47 30.66 7.64
N TYR A 646 -14.47 29.91 6.53
CA TYR A 646 -14.14 30.43 5.21
C TYR A 646 -15.07 31.53 4.71
N ILE A 647 -16.37 31.45 5.03
CA ILE A 647 -17.35 32.47 4.66
C ILE A 647 -17.06 33.77 5.42
N ASN A 648 -16.75 33.64 6.71
CA ASN A 648 -16.56 34.78 7.62
C ASN A 648 -15.12 35.30 7.69
N GLY A 649 -14.19 34.71 6.94
CA GLY A 649 -12.77 35.10 6.96
C GLY A 649 -12.09 34.79 8.29
N LEU A 650 -12.57 33.79 9.02
CA LEU A 650 -12.00 33.33 10.28
C LEU A 650 -10.86 32.34 10.04
N THR A 651 -10.01 32.17 11.04
CA THR A 651 -8.94 31.17 11.02
C THR A 651 -9.55 29.76 10.94
N PRO A 652 -9.22 28.98 9.89
CA PRO A 652 -9.81 27.67 9.69
C PRO A 652 -9.28 26.66 10.70
N TYR A 653 -10.20 26.02 11.42
CA TYR A 653 -9.89 24.96 12.36
C TYR A 653 -9.36 23.71 11.65
N GLU A 654 -10.10 23.19 10.67
CA GLU A 654 -9.71 22.01 9.91
C GLU A 654 -8.79 22.40 8.74
N ASN A 655 -7.49 22.25 8.96
CA ASN A 655 -6.45 22.51 7.97
C ASN A 655 -5.67 21.26 7.54
N THR A 656 -6.06 20.06 8.00
CA THR A 656 -5.41 18.77 7.71
C THR A 656 -5.74 18.23 6.30
N HIS A 657 -6.71 18.86 5.62
CA HIS A 657 -7.11 18.53 4.26
C HIS A 657 -7.14 19.73 3.30
N PRO A 658 -6.95 19.48 1.99
CA PRO A 658 -7.10 20.50 0.95
C PRO A 658 -8.45 21.23 0.99
N PRO A 659 -8.51 22.53 0.63
CA PRO A 659 -9.69 23.35 0.90
C PRO A 659 -10.95 23.05 0.09
N LEU A 660 -10.85 22.53 -1.15
CA LEU A 660 -11.97 22.57 -2.11
C LEU A 660 -13.23 21.89 -1.60
N GLY A 661 -13.12 20.78 -0.86
CA GLY A 661 -14.28 20.10 -0.29
C GLY A 661 -15.07 21.00 0.67
N LYS A 662 -14.36 21.71 1.56
CA LYS A 662 -14.96 22.67 2.49
C LYS A 662 -15.50 23.90 1.77
N VAL A 663 -14.84 24.36 0.69
CA VAL A 663 -15.36 25.44 -0.17
C VAL A 663 -16.68 25.05 -0.83
N LEU A 664 -16.86 23.79 -1.23
CA LEU A 664 -18.13 23.30 -1.77
C LEU A 664 -19.23 23.23 -0.70
N ILE A 665 -18.89 22.89 0.55
CA ILE A 665 -19.82 22.95 1.69
C ILE A 665 -20.26 24.41 1.94
N SER A 666 -19.33 25.38 1.86
CA SER A 666 -19.65 26.80 2.02
C SER A 666 -20.72 27.28 1.03
N LEU A 667 -20.79 26.72 -0.19
CA LEU A 667 -21.84 27.07 -1.15
C LEU A 667 -23.24 26.71 -0.65
N GLY A 668 -23.38 25.60 0.08
CA GLY A 668 -24.65 25.21 0.67
C GLY A 668 -25.05 26.15 1.80
N ILE A 669 -24.12 26.45 2.69
CA ILE A 669 -24.32 27.40 3.80
C ILE A 669 -24.70 28.79 3.27
N LEU A 670 -24.04 29.28 2.22
CA LEU A 670 -24.35 30.60 1.63
C LEU A 670 -25.77 30.70 1.04
N VAL A 671 -26.35 29.58 0.60
CA VAL A 671 -27.67 29.57 -0.05
C VAL A 671 -28.79 29.29 0.95
N PHE A 672 -28.53 28.43 1.95
CA PHE A 672 -29.57 27.92 2.84
C PHE A 672 -29.40 28.32 4.31
N GLY A 673 -28.30 29.00 4.68
CA GLY A 673 -27.98 29.36 6.07
C GLY A 673 -27.04 28.37 6.74
N MET A 674 -26.51 28.75 7.92
CA MET A 674 -25.66 27.87 8.74
C MET A 674 -26.55 26.92 9.55
N ASN A 675 -27.15 25.96 8.85
CA ASN A 675 -28.01 24.92 9.44
C ASN A 675 -27.71 23.52 8.84
N PRO A 676 -28.18 22.44 9.51
CA PRO A 676 -27.96 21.06 9.09
C PRO A 676 -28.27 20.76 7.63
N PHE A 677 -29.37 21.30 7.10
CA PHE A 677 -29.68 21.16 5.67
C PHE A 677 -28.63 21.86 4.80
N GLY A 678 -28.28 23.10 5.13
CA GLY A 678 -27.37 23.96 4.37
C GLY A 678 -25.97 23.39 4.21
N TRP A 679 -25.36 22.81 5.25
CA TRP A 679 -24.03 22.21 5.10
C TRP A 679 -24.04 20.82 4.45
N ARG A 680 -25.16 20.07 4.46
CA ARG A 680 -25.26 18.71 3.88
C ARG A 680 -25.70 18.68 2.42
N ILE A 681 -26.46 19.67 1.95
CA ILE A 681 -27.14 19.63 0.64
C ILE A 681 -26.18 19.49 -0.55
N VAL A 682 -25.07 20.22 -0.57
CA VAL A 682 -24.15 20.19 -1.73
C VAL A 682 -23.47 18.83 -1.85
N GLY A 683 -23.03 18.24 -0.73
CA GLY A 683 -22.50 16.87 -0.70
C GLY A 683 -23.53 15.86 -1.22
N THR A 684 -24.76 15.98 -0.74
CA THR A 684 -25.88 15.09 -1.14
C THR A 684 -26.15 15.17 -2.64
N LEU A 685 -26.18 16.38 -3.22
CA LEU A 685 -26.38 16.58 -4.66
C LEU A 685 -25.23 15.98 -5.49
N PHE A 686 -23.99 16.07 -5.02
CA PHE A 686 -22.86 15.38 -5.67
C PHE A 686 -23.03 13.86 -5.59
N GLY A 687 -23.48 13.33 -4.45
CA GLY A 687 -23.86 11.91 -4.29
C GLY A 687 -24.92 11.45 -5.28
N VAL A 688 -25.98 12.24 -5.46
CA VAL A 688 -27.04 12.02 -6.46
C VAL A 688 -26.45 12.07 -7.88
N ALA A 689 -25.58 13.04 -8.18
CA ALA A 689 -24.96 13.19 -9.50
C ALA A 689 -24.00 12.04 -9.85
N MET A 690 -23.46 11.31 -8.88
CA MET A 690 -22.64 10.12 -9.16
C MET A 690 -23.43 8.99 -9.84
N LEU A 691 -24.75 8.90 -9.63
CA LEU A 691 -25.62 7.86 -10.23
C LEU A 691 -25.65 7.89 -11.77
N PRO A 692 -25.98 9.01 -12.42
CA PRO A 692 -25.87 9.09 -13.87
C PRO A 692 -24.42 8.93 -14.33
N CYS A 693 -23.41 9.39 -13.57
CA CYS A 693 -22.00 9.18 -13.92
C CYS A 693 -21.62 7.70 -13.97
N ILE A 694 -22.00 6.89 -12.97
CA ILE A 694 -21.69 5.45 -12.95
C ILE A 694 -22.46 4.71 -14.04
N TYR A 695 -23.71 5.11 -14.32
CA TYR A 695 -24.48 4.58 -15.45
C TYR A 695 -23.76 4.82 -16.77
N LEU A 696 -23.36 6.06 -17.03
CA LEU A 696 -22.65 6.44 -18.25
C LEU A 696 -21.32 5.69 -18.37
N PHE A 697 -20.64 5.47 -17.24
CA PHE A 697 -19.40 4.70 -17.22
C PHE A 697 -19.62 3.23 -17.58
N ALA A 698 -20.57 2.56 -16.92
CA ALA A 698 -20.96 1.20 -17.24
C ALA A 698 -21.43 1.07 -18.70
N LYS A 699 -22.27 2.00 -19.17
CA LYS A 699 -22.76 2.03 -20.56
C LYS A 699 -21.62 2.19 -21.56
N LYS A 700 -20.64 3.06 -21.30
CA LYS A 700 -19.47 3.26 -22.17
C LYS A 700 -18.57 2.03 -22.20
N MET A 701 -18.36 1.40 -21.05
CA MET A 701 -17.49 0.23 -20.91
C MET A 701 -18.11 -1.03 -21.53
N PHE A 702 -19.37 -1.31 -21.21
CA PHE A 702 -20.04 -2.58 -21.53
C PHE A 702 -20.95 -2.52 -22.74
N LYS A 703 -21.32 -1.30 -23.21
CA LYS A 703 -22.21 -1.06 -24.36
C LYS A 703 -23.57 -1.75 -24.22
N SER A 704 -24.04 -1.94 -22.98
CA SER A 704 -25.26 -2.67 -22.66
C SER A 704 -26.13 -1.84 -21.73
N THR A 705 -27.39 -1.58 -22.11
CA THR A 705 -28.38 -0.89 -21.27
C THR A 705 -28.69 -1.69 -20.01
N PRO A 706 -29.05 -3.00 -20.08
CA PRO A 706 -29.33 -3.76 -18.86
C PRO A 706 -28.18 -3.77 -17.85
N VAL A 707 -26.93 -3.86 -18.32
CA VAL A 707 -25.75 -3.85 -17.43
C VAL A 707 -25.53 -2.47 -16.80
N ALA A 708 -25.77 -1.38 -17.56
CA ALA A 708 -25.71 -0.03 -17.00
C ALA A 708 -26.84 0.23 -15.99
N SER A 709 -28.04 -0.33 -16.24
CA SER A 709 -29.16 -0.31 -15.29
C SER A 709 -28.82 -1.04 -13.99
N ILE A 710 -28.13 -2.18 -14.07
CA ILE A 710 -27.60 -2.87 -12.88
C ILE A 710 -26.62 -1.95 -12.13
N ALA A 711 -25.69 -1.28 -12.83
CA ALA A 711 -24.71 -0.41 -12.19
C ALA A 711 -25.34 0.70 -11.35
N ILE A 712 -26.31 1.43 -11.92
CA ILE A 712 -26.97 2.55 -11.21
C ILE A 712 -27.83 2.05 -10.05
N VAL A 713 -28.52 0.91 -10.18
CA VAL A 713 -29.34 0.33 -9.10
C VAL A 713 -28.47 -0.19 -7.96
N LEU A 714 -27.38 -0.91 -8.26
CA LEU A 714 -26.46 -1.37 -7.23
C LEU A 714 -25.80 -0.20 -6.50
N PHE A 715 -25.41 0.85 -7.22
CA PHE A 715 -24.80 2.01 -6.56
C PHE A 715 -25.80 2.77 -5.69
N ALA A 716 -27.05 2.96 -6.15
CA ALA A 716 -28.12 3.55 -5.35
C ALA A 716 -28.47 2.75 -4.09
N ALA A 717 -28.25 1.43 -4.11
CA ALA A 717 -28.51 0.53 -2.99
C ALA A 717 -27.28 0.26 -2.11
N ASP A 718 -26.14 0.92 -2.38
CA ASP A 718 -24.95 0.80 -1.54
C ASP A 718 -25.09 1.66 -0.30
N PHE A 719 -24.86 1.05 0.86
CA PHE A 719 -25.10 1.66 2.17
C PHE A 719 -24.16 2.85 2.42
N MET A 720 -22.89 2.70 2.04
CA MET A 720 -21.87 3.73 2.21
C MET A 720 -22.08 4.89 1.24
N HIS A 721 -22.48 4.62 -0.02
CA HIS A 721 -22.88 5.68 -0.94
C HIS A 721 -24.01 6.54 -0.36
N PHE A 722 -25.01 5.92 0.26
CA PHE A 722 -26.09 6.66 0.90
C PHE A 722 -25.63 7.46 2.14
N ALA A 723 -25.07 6.78 3.14
CA ALA A 723 -24.70 7.43 4.41
C ALA A 723 -23.60 8.49 4.22
N GLN A 724 -22.54 8.18 3.47
CA GLN A 724 -21.40 9.09 3.30
C GLN A 724 -21.74 10.35 2.50
N THR A 725 -22.75 10.30 1.62
CA THR A 725 -23.12 11.45 0.79
C THR A 725 -24.09 12.40 1.48
N ARG A 726 -24.72 11.98 2.58
CA ARG A 726 -25.69 12.78 3.36
C ARG A 726 -25.07 13.57 4.50
N ILE A 727 -23.84 13.26 4.90
CA ILE A 727 -23.10 13.98 5.94
C ILE A 727 -22.15 15.00 5.31
N ALA A 728 -21.93 16.15 5.95
CA ALA A 728 -21.03 17.20 5.45
C ALA A 728 -19.55 16.84 5.63
N THR A 729 -19.08 15.86 4.84
CA THR A 729 -17.67 15.45 4.77
C THR A 729 -17.10 15.60 3.36
N ILE A 730 -15.78 15.66 3.25
CA ILE A 730 -15.10 15.91 1.98
C ILE A 730 -14.99 14.68 1.05
N ASP A 731 -15.31 13.47 1.56
CA ASP A 731 -15.15 12.20 0.84
C ASP A 731 -16.08 12.04 -0.38
N VAL A 732 -17.26 12.69 -0.34
CA VAL A 732 -18.20 12.72 -1.46
C VAL A 732 -17.61 13.39 -2.69
N TYR A 733 -16.92 14.52 -2.52
CA TYR A 733 -16.39 15.30 -3.64
C TYR A 733 -15.26 14.58 -4.36
N ILE A 734 -14.29 14.04 -3.61
CA ILE A 734 -13.19 13.29 -4.20
C ILE A 734 -13.70 12.04 -4.94
N THR A 735 -14.66 11.30 -4.36
CA THR A 735 -15.21 10.11 -5.00
C THR A 735 -15.92 10.44 -6.31
N PHE A 736 -16.67 11.55 -6.36
CA PHE A 736 -17.33 12.02 -7.58
C PHE A 736 -16.30 12.32 -8.68
N PHE A 737 -15.24 13.06 -8.35
CA PHE A 737 -14.18 13.37 -9.30
C PHE A 737 -13.37 12.13 -9.71
N ILE A 738 -13.22 11.12 -8.85
CA ILE A 738 -12.60 9.83 -9.19
C ILE A 738 -13.41 9.11 -10.28
N ILE A 739 -14.74 9.04 -10.15
CA ILE A 739 -15.60 8.42 -11.17
C ILE A 739 -15.39 9.14 -12.52
N LEU A 740 -15.42 10.47 -12.52
CA LEU A 740 -15.26 11.27 -13.74
C LEU A 740 -13.86 11.15 -14.36
N MET A 741 -12.79 11.26 -13.57
CA MET A 741 -11.43 11.21 -14.10
C MET A 741 -11.13 9.84 -14.75
N TYR A 742 -11.64 8.74 -14.17
CA TYR A 742 -11.54 7.40 -14.75
C TYR A 742 -12.48 7.19 -15.94
N TYR A 743 -13.69 7.76 -15.91
CA TYR A 743 -14.59 7.75 -17.06
C TYR A 743 -13.94 8.40 -18.29
N PHE A 744 -13.35 9.58 -18.12
CA PHE A 744 -12.67 10.29 -19.20
C PHE A 744 -11.36 9.61 -19.61
N MET A 745 -10.61 9.04 -18.67
CA MET A 745 -9.43 8.22 -19.01
C MET A 745 -9.83 6.99 -19.82
N TYR A 746 -10.92 6.31 -19.46
CA TYR A 746 -11.45 5.22 -20.26
C TYR A 746 -11.81 5.70 -21.66
N ASP A 747 -12.51 6.84 -21.81
CA ASP A 747 -12.82 7.43 -23.12
C ASP A 747 -11.56 7.72 -23.96
N TYR A 748 -10.50 8.23 -23.33
CA TYR A 748 -9.19 8.42 -23.98
C TYR A 748 -8.61 7.09 -24.49
N THR A 749 -8.62 6.04 -23.67
CA THR A 749 -8.07 4.72 -24.05
C THR A 749 -8.83 4.05 -25.20
N GLN A 750 -10.10 4.43 -25.41
CA GLN A 750 -10.91 3.96 -26.52
C GLN A 750 -10.67 4.72 -27.82
N LYS A 751 -9.88 5.81 -27.82
CA LYS A 751 -9.54 6.60 -29.00
C LYS A 751 -8.14 6.30 -29.50
N SER A 752 -7.95 6.43 -30.81
CA SER A 752 -6.69 6.30 -31.52
C SER A 752 -6.43 7.57 -32.30
N PHE A 753 -5.26 8.20 -32.10
CA PHE A 753 -4.87 9.33 -32.93
C PHE A 753 -4.46 8.94 -34.37
N TYR A 754 -4.54 7.65 -34.73
CA TYR A 754 -4.35 7.17 -36.11
C TYR A 754 -5.62 7.27 -36.98
N ASP A 755 -6.80 7.26 -36.36
CA ASP A 755 -8.09 7.33 -37.08
C ASP A 755 -9.00 8.46 -36.60
N THR A 756 -8.64 9.12 -35.50
CA THR A 756 -9.37 10.25 -34.94
C THR A 756 -8.49 11.50 -34.96
N PRO A 757 -9.04 12.68 -35.32
CA PRO A 757 -8.28 13.93 -35.27
C PRO A 757 -7.62 14.12 -33.90
N PHE A 758 -6.31 14.42 -33.89
CA PHE A 758 -5.50 14.50 -32.68
C PHE A 758 -6.12 15.36 -31.57
N ALA A 759 -6.64 16.55 -31.91
CA ALA A 759 -7.31 17.44 -30.96
C ALA A 759 -8.49 16.78 -30.22
N ARG A 760 -9.27 15.92 -30.89
CA ARG A 760 -10.39 15.19 -30.28
C ARG A 760 -9.94 14.08 -29.32
N THR A 761 -8.70 13.63 -29.44
CA THR A 761 -8.10 12.69 -28.48
C THR A 761 -7.65 13.40 -27.21
N LEU A 762 -7.31 14.70 -27.28
CA LEU A 762 -6.89 15.50 -26.13
C LEU A 762 -8.05 15.90 -25.22
N VAL A 763 -9.28 16.08 -25.75
CA VAL A 763 -10.44 16.47 -24.94
C VAL A 763 -10.70 15.56 -23.73
N PRO A 764 -10.86 14.23 -23.88
CA PRO A 764 -11.04 13.36 -22.71
C PRO A 764 -9.80 13.32 -21.81
N LEU A 765 -8.61 13.48 -22.36
CA LEU A 765 -7.38 13.51 -21.58
C LEU A 765 -7.33 14.77 -20.69
N GLY A 766 -7.69 15.92 -21.23
CA GLY A 766 -7.78 17.19 -20.49
C GLY A 766 -8.90 17.19 -19.45
N LEU A 767 -10.07 16.64 -19.77
CA LEU A 767 -11.17 16.48 -18.79
C LEU A 767 -10.79 15.51 -17.66
N SER A 768 -10.03 14.46 -17.96
CA SER A 768 -9.48 13.56 -16.95
C SER A 768 -8.52 14.30 -16.01
N GLY A 769 -7.58 15.09 -16.55
CA GLY A 769 -6.66 15.92 -15.77
C GLY A 769 -7.35 17.02 -14.94
N LEU A 770 -8.37 17.67 -15.50
CA LEU A 770 -9.23 18.64 -14.79
C LEU A 770 -9.90 18.01 -13.57
N CYS A 771 -10.55 16.85 -13.76
CA CYS A 771 -11.19 16.12 -12.66
C CYS A 771 -10.16 15.63 -11.63
N MET A 772 -8.96 15.22 -12.07
CA MET A 772 -7.87 14.87 -11.15
C MET A 772 -7.47 16.07 -10.28
N GLY A 773 -7.33 17.26 -10.85
CA GLY A 773 -7.04 18.49 -10.11
C GLY A 773 -8.11 18.82 -9.07
N LEU A 774 -9.39 18.76 -9.46
CA LEU A 774 -10.52 18.98 -8.53
C LEU A 774 -10.56 17.91 -7.43
N GLY A 775 -10.27 16.65 -7.76
CA GLY A 775 -10.16 15.58 -6.79
C GLY A 775 -9.05 15.83 -5.76
N ILE A 776 -7.82 16.09 -6.22
CA ILE A 776 -6.67 16.35 -5.34
C ILE A 776 -6.90 17.57 -4.45
N ALA A 777 -7.51 18.64 -5.00
CA ALA A 777 -7.86 19.83 -4.24
C ALA A 777 -8.97 19.61 -3.21
N SER A 778 -9.70 18.50 -3.29
CA SER A 778 -10.70 18.08 -2.29
C SER A 778 -10.07 17.18 -1.22
N LYS A 779 -9.27 16.18 -1.61
CA LYS A 779 -8.57 15.25 -0.69
C LYS A 779 -7.36 14.62 -1.38
N TRP A 780 -6.26 14.40 -0.64
CA TRP A 780 -5.03 13.80 -1.18
C TRP A 780 -5.17 12.37 -1.69
N THR A 781 -6.24 11.65 -1.34
CA THR A 781 -6.58 10.37 -1.97
C THR A 781 -6.77 10.49 -3.49
N GLY A 782 -7.02 11.68 -4.03
CA GLY A 782 -6.96 11.94 -5.47
C GLY A 782 -5.59 11.70 -6.11
N ILE A 783 -4.49 11.77 -5.35
CA ILE A 783 -3.14 11.44 -5.84
C ILE A 783 -3.04 9.93 -6.09
N TYR A 784 -3.63 9.10 -5.22
CA TYR A 784 -3.69 7.66 -5.38
C TYR A 784 -4.42 7.29 -6.68
N ALA A 785 -5.57 7.94 -6.91
CA ALA A 785 -6.31 7.85 -8.15
C ALA A 785 -5.45 8.23 -9.38
N GLY A 786 -4.67 9.32 -9.27
CA GLY A 786 -3.75 9.80 -10.30
C GLY A 786 -2.65 8.80 -10.69
N ILE A 787 -2.12 8.03 -9.74
CA ILE A 787 -1.15 6.94 -10.02
C ILE A 787 -1.80 5.91 -10.96
N GLY A 788 -3.03 5.49 -10.69
CA GLY A 788 -3.74 4.56 -11.57
C GLY A 788 -4.01 5.14 -12.96
N LEU A 789 -4.34 6.44 -13.06
CA LEU A 789 -4.45 7.15 -14.34
C LEU A 789 -3.14 7.12 -15.12
N ALA A 790 -2.01 7.38 -14.46
CA ALA A 790 -0.69 7.33 -15.09
C ALA A 790 -0.38 5.95 -15.66
N VAL A 791 -0.64 4.88 -14.90
CA VAL A 791 -0.46 3.50 -15.38
C VAL A 791 -1.33 3.22 -16.62
N LEU A 792 -2.62 3.58 -16.57
CA LEU A 792 -3.54 3.39 -17.70
C LEU A 792 -3.13 4.19 -18.94
N PHE A 793 -2.70 5.44 -18.73
CA PHE A 793 -2.17 6.30 -19.76
C PHE A 793 -0.95 5.66 -20.44
N PHE A 794 0.07 5.23 -19.67
CA PHE A 794 1.28 4.65 -20.24
C PHE A 794 1.03 3.30 -20.92
N ILE A 795 0.06 2.50 -20.46
CA ILE A 795 -0.39 1.29 -21.17
C ILE A 795 -0.99 1.67 -22.53
N SER A 796 -1.90 2.64 -22.57
CA SER A 796 -2.53 3.12 -23.82
C SER A 796 -1.48 3.74 -24.75
N PHE A 797 -0.58 4.55 -24.23
CA PHE A 797 0.48 5.22 -24.96
C PHE A 797 1.50 4.22 -25.55
N GLY A 798 1.97 3.28 -24.73
CA GLY A 798 2.87 2.20 -25.15
C GLY A 798 2.26 1.31 -26.22
N ARG A 799 0.94 1.09 -26.16
CA ARG A 799 0.19 0.39 -27.20
C ARG A 799 0.25 1.11 -28.55
N ARG A 800 0.13 2.44 -28.59
CA ARG A 800 0.26 3.21 -29.86
C ARG A 800 1.66 3.10 -30.44
N ILE A 801 2.69 3.24 -29.60
CA ILE A 801 4.08 3.04 -30.04
C ILE A 801 4.30 1.61 -30.58
N TYR A 802 3.68 0.61 -29.95
CA TYR A 802 3.73 -0.78 -30.43
C TYR A 802 3.08 -0.95 -31.81
N GLU A 803 1.89 -0.37 -32.02
CA GLU A 803 1.18 -0.36 -33.31
C GLU A 803 2.06 0.24 -34.41
N TYR A 804 2.65 1.42 -34.17
CA TYR A 804 3.62 2.06 -35.08
C TYR A 804 4.82 1.16 -35.40
N ARG A 805 5.49 0.61 -34.37
CA ARG A 805 6.68 -0.24 -34.57
C ARG A 805 6.35 -1.51 -35.34
N LYS A 806 5.17 -2.09 -35.11
CA LYS A 806 4.76 -3.32 -35.79
C LYS A 806 4.47 -3.08 -37.26
N VAL A 807 3.73 -2.02 -37.61
CA VAL A 807 3.47 -1.67 -39.01
C VAL A 807 4.76 -1.30 -39.75
N MET A 808 5.64 -0.50 -39.14
CA MET A 808 6.90 -0.10 -39.79
C MET A 808 7.90 -1.25 -40.00
N ARG A 809 7.83 -2.31 -39.17
CA ARG A 809 8.70 -3.49 -39.28
C ARG A 809 8.13 -4.63 -40.12
N ASP A 810 6.83 -4.62 -40.43
CA ASP A 810 6.22 -5.65 -41.25
C ASP A 810 6.54 -5.41 -42.74
N PRO A 811 7.28 -6.30 -43.41
CA PRO A 811 7.58 -6.15 -44.84
C PRO A 811 6.32 -6.16 -45.71
N ARG A 812 5.20 -6.69 -45.20
CA ARG A 812 3.91 -6.82 -45.90
C ARG A 812 2.94 -5.67 -45.65
N ALA A 813 3.29 -4.69 -44.80
CA ALA A 813 2.43 -3.56 -44.51
C ALA A 813 2.21 -2.67 -45.74
N THR A 814 0.95 -2.34 -46.04
CA THR A 814 0.56 -1.48 -47.17
C THR A 814 1.04 -0.04 -46.96
N LYS A 815 1.13 0.73 -48.06
CA LYS A 815 1.49 2.16 -48.00
C LYS A 815 0.51 2.95 -47.12
N GLU A 816 -0.79 2.69 -47.26
CA GLU A 816 -1.85 3.31 -46.43
C GLU A 816 -1.65 3.06 -44.93
N GLN A 817 -1.28 1.83 -44.53
CA GLN A 817 -1.01 1.51 -43.13
C GLN A 817 0.21 2.27 -42.60
N ARG A 818 1.26 2.41 -43.41
CA ARG A 818 2.48 3.14 -43.05
C ARG A 818 2.21 4.65 -42.93
N ASP A 819 1.44 5.21 -43.85
CA ASP A 819 1.05 6.61 -43.85
C ASP A 819 0.16 6.95 -42.65
N ALA A 820 -0.78 6.06 -42.30
CA ALA A 820 -1.64 6.21 -41.12
C ALA A 820 -0.85 6.30 -39.80
N VAL A 821 0.25 5.55 -39.66
CA VAL A 821 1.08 5.58 -38.44
C VAL A 821 2.26 6.56 -38.50
N ALA A 822 2.54 7.16 -39.66
CA ALA A 822 3.68 8.07 -39.86
C ALA A 822 3.73 9.24 -38.84
N PRO A 823 2.61 9.88 -38.45
CA PRO A 823 2.61 10.96 -37.47
C PRO A 823 2.90 10.52 -36.03
N CYS A 824 3.06 9.22 -35.76
CA CYS A 824 3.16 8.67 -34.39
C CYS A 824 4.15 9.41 -33.51
N LYS A 825 5.36 9.70 -33.99
CA LYS A 825 6.39 10.40 -33.20
C LYS A 825 5.92 11.80 -32.79
N LYS A 826 5.38 12.57 -33.74
CA LYS A 826 4.86 13.93 -33.51
C LYS A 826 3.71 13.92 -32.50
N TYR A 827 2.70 13.07 -32.71
CA TYR A 827 1.55 13.00 -31.81
C TYR A 827 1.92 12.46 -30.43
N CYS A 828 2.84 11.50 -30.32
CA CYS A 828 3.35 11.04 -29.03
C CYS A 828 4.02 12.17 -28.24
N THR A 829 4.91 12.94 -28.89
CA THR A 829 5.57 14.10 -28.24
C THR A 829 4.54 15.12 -27.78
N TYR A 830 3.58 15.48 -28.64
CA TYR A 830 2.54 16.45 -28.28
C TYR A 830 1.62 15.95 -27.17
N THR A 831 1.25 14.66 -27.16
CA THR A 831 0.47 14.09 -26.06
C THR A 831 1.22 14.23 -24.73
N ILE A 832 2.52 13.96 -24.69
CA ILE A 832 3.32 14.12 -23.46
C ILE A 832 3.38 15.60 -23.02
N LEU A 833 3.59 16.53 -23.94
CA LEU A 833 3.57 17.96 -23.63
C LEU A 833 2.21 18.41 -23.06
N TRP A 834 1.11 17.94 -23.66
CA TRP A 834 -0.23 18.20 -23.16
C TRP A 834 -0.50 17.52 -21.81
N CYS A 835 0.10 16.36 -21.53
CA CYS A 835 0.01 15.75 -20.20
C CYS A 835 0.66 16.62 -19.11
N LEU A 836 1.76 17.33 -19.41
CA LEU A 836 2.34 18.30 -18.46
C LEU A 836 1.35 19.43 -18.16
N VAL A 837 0.57 19.87 -19.15
CA VAL A 837 -0.49 20.86 -18.92
C VAL A 837 -1.63 20.25 -18.11
N PHE A 838 -2.20 19.12 -18.55
CA PHE A 838 -3.43 18.57 -17.99
C PHE A 838 -3.26 17.89 -16.62
N PHE A 839 -2.11 17.29 -16.35
CA PHE A 839 -1.88 16.52 -15.12
C PHE A 839 -0.86 17.15 -14.17
N VAL A 840 -0.26 18.29 -14.53
CA VAL A 840 0.63 19.05 -13.63
C VAL A 840 0.18 20.50 -13.50
N ALA A 841 0.17 21.27 -14.59
CA ALA A 841 -0.14 22.70 -14.52
C ALA A 841 -1.59 22.98 -14.09
N VAL A 842 -2.57 22.34 -14.73
CA VAL A 842 -3.99 22.51 -14.42
C VAL A 842 -4.31 22.09 -12.98
N PRO A 843 -3.91 20.90 -12.50
CA PRO A 843 -4.07 20.53 -11.10
C PRO A 843 -3.40 21.51 -10.13
N ALA A 844 -2.19 21.98 -10.41
CA ALA A 844 -1.50 22.95 -9.55
C ALA A 844 -2.25 24.29 -9.44
N VAL A 845 -2.80 24.78 -10.56
CA VAL A 845 -3.61 26.00 -10.59
C VAL A 845 -4.91 25.80 -9.79
N ILE A 846 -5.63 24.70 -10.00
CA ILE A 846 -6.87 24.41 -9.26
C ILE A 846 -6.58 24.31 -7.76
N TYR A 847 -5.51 23.61 -7.39
CA TYR A 847 -5.10 23.46 -6.01
C TYR A 847 -4.80 24.81 -5.38
N ALA A 848 -3.99 25.67 -6.03
CA ALA A 848 -3.70 27.01 -5.53
C ALA A 848 -4.96 27.89 -5.43
N LEU A 849 -5.86 27.84 -6.42
CA LEU A 849 -7.11 28.61 -6.40
C LEU A 849 -8.06 28.15 -5.29
N SER A 850 -8.04 26.87 -4.90
CA SER A 850 -8.85 26.39 -3.79
C SER A 850 -8.50 27.05 -2.45
N TYR A 851 -7.27 27.58 -2.30
CA TYR A 851 -6.81 28.27 -1.09
C TYR A 851 -7.31 29.72 -0.97
N ILE A 852 -8.04 30.27 -1.93
CA ILE A 852 -8.52 31.66 -1.86
C ILE A 852 -9.24 31.98 -0.54
N PRO A 853 -10.19 31.14 -0.03
CA PRO A 853 -10.85 31.41 1.24
C PRO A 853 -9.92 31.26 2.45
N TYR A 854 -9.03 30.27 2.43
CA TYR A 854 -8.00 30.08 3.46
C TYR A 854 -7.10 31.31 3.62
N LEU A 855 -6.73 31.96 2.51
CA LEU A 855 -5.86 33.13 2.52
C LEU A 855 -6.54 34.43 2.97
N ARG A 856 -7.86 34.41 3.25
CA ARG A 856 -8.58 35.56 3.81
C ARG A 856 -8.44 35.65 5.33
N ALA A 857 -8.05 34.55 5.99
CA ALA A 857 -7.91 34.49 7.43
C ALA A 857 -6.73 35.36 7.93
N PRO A 858 -6.84 36.00 9.10
CA PRO A 858 -5.76 36.76 9.70
C PRO A 858 -4.47 35.93 9.82
N GLY A 859 -3.35 36.49 9.37
CA GLY A 859 -2.03 35.86 9.46
C GLY A 859 -1.74 34.78 8.40
N MET A 860 -2.67 34.49 7.48
CA MET A 860 -2.50 33.46 6.44
C MET A 860 -2.30 34.06 5.04
N GLU A 861 -1.28 34.90 4.87
CA GLU A 861 -1.10 35.66 3.63
C GLU A 861 -0.12 35.00 2.63
N GLY A 862 -0.44 35.12 1.34
CA GLY A 862 0.46 34.77 0.24
C GLY A 862 0.74 33.28 0.03
N PHE A 863 1.62 32.99 -0.94
CA PHE A 863 1.92 31.61 -1.35
C PHE A 863 2.66 30.80 -0.27
N LYS A 864 3.38 31.47 0.63
CA LYS A 864 4.08 30.84 1.75
C LYS A 864 3.11 30.08 2.64
N SER A 865 1.97 30.68 2.98
CA SER A 865 0.93 30.07 3.82
C SER A 865 0.36 28.78 3.21
N ILE A 866 0.32 28.67 1.88
CA ILE A 866 -0.09 27.43 1.19
C ILE A 866 0.95 26.31 1.42
N ILE A 867 2.24 26.63 1.29
CA ILE A 867 3.35 25.68 1.49
C ILE A 867 3.48 25.28 2.96
N ASP A 868 3.34 26.24 3.87
CA ASP A 868 3.34 26.00 5.32
C ASP A 868 2.20 25.04 5.68
N ASN A 869 1.01 25.24 5.10
CA ASN A 869 -0.09 24.30 5.28
C ASN A 869 0.21 22.90 4.69
N GLN A 870 0.90 22.79 3.54
CA GLN A 870 1.29 21.45 3.03
C GLN A 870 2.22 20.71 3.99
N THR A 871 3.15 21.45 4.60
CA THR A 871 4.09 20.91 5.57
C THR A 871 3.36 20.49 6.84
N SER A 872 2.42 21.30 7.32
CA SER A 872 1.55 20.99 8.46
C SER A 872 0.72 19.73 8.20
N MET A 873 0.00 19.68 7.07
CA MET A 873 -0.80 18.50 6.68
C MET A 873 0.05 17.22 6.62
N PHE A 874 1.23 17.29 5.99
CA PHE A 874 2.11 16.12 5.91
C PHE A 874 2.63 15.70 7.29
N SER A 875 3.02 16.65 8.14
CA SER A 875 3.45 16.38 9.51
C SER A 875 2.33 15.72 10.32
N TYR A 876 1.11 16.27 10.27
CA TYR A 876 -0.07 15.71 10.91
C TYR A 876 -0.32 14.26 10.47
N HIS A 877 -0.43 14.01 9.16
CA HIS A 877 -0.71 12.65 8.65
C HIS A 877 0.45 11.66 8.83
N SER A 878 1.69 12.11 9.01
CA SER A 878 2.84 11.21 9.24
C SER A 878 3.10 10.90 10.71
N GLN A 879 2.62 11.74 11.63
CA GLN A 879 2.88 11.62 13.07
C GLN A 879 1.64 11.26 13.90
N LEU A 880 0.44 11.19 13.29
CA LEU A 880 -0.79 10.81 13.98
C LEU A 880 -0.69 9.39 14.57
N THR A 881 -0.71 9.30 15.91
CA THR A 881 -0.54 8.05 16.68
C THR A 881 -1.73 7.73 17.59
N ASP A 882 -2.87 8.37 17.37
CA ASP A 882 -4.06 8.20 18.20
C ASP A 882 -4.76 6.85 18.00
N SER A 883 -5.50 6.42 19.04
CA SER A 883 -6.41 5.28 18.98
C SER A 883 -7.86 5.75 18.92
N HIS A 884 -8.69 5.12 18.10
CA HIS A 884 -10.13 5.38 18.05
C HIS A 884 -10.92 4.06 18.14
N PRO A 885 -11.99 3.97 18.97
CA PRO A 885 -12.72 2.73 19.19
C PRO A 885 -13.33 2.14 17.91
N PHE A 886 -13.74 3.01 16.99
CA PHE A 886 -14.30 2.63 15.68
C PHE A 886 -13.29 2.61 14.54
N SER A 887 -11.98 2.67 14.83
CA SER A 887 -10.96 2.48 13.80
C SER A 887 -10.96 1.06 13.24
N SER A 888 -10.59 0.93 11.97
CA SER A 888 -10.55 -0.35 11.25
C SER A 888 -9.41 -0.31 10.22
N PRO A 889 -8.45 -1.24 10.23
CA PRO A 889 -7.36 -1.30 9.26
C PRO A 889 -7.85 -1.69 7.85
N TRP A 890 -7.03 -1.41 6.84
CA TRP A 890 -7.37 -1.55 5.42
C TRP A 890 -7.90 -2.93 5.01
N TYR A 891 -7.44 -4.01 5.65
CA TYR A 891 -7.84 -5.38 5.32
C TYR A 891 -9.22 -5.78 5.84
N GLU A 892 -9.77 -5.03 6.80
CA GLU A 892 -11.10 -5.26 7.37
C GLU A 892 -12.23 -4.69 6.49
N TRP A 893 -11.92 -3.70 5.66
CA TRP A 893 -12.94 -2.97 4.89
C TRP A 893 -13.69 -3.83 3.88
N PRO A 894 -13.05 -4.64 3.02
CA PRO A 894 -13.78 -5.39 1.99
C PRO A 894 -14.76 -6.42 2.55
N ILE A 895 -14.50 -6.93 3.76
CA ILE A 895 -15.36 -7.90 4.45
C ILE A 895 -16.35 -7.24 5.41
N ILE A 896 -16.27 -5.93 5.61
CA ILE A 896 -17.11 -5.17 6.54
C ILE A 896 -16.95 -5.72 7.97
N ALA A 897 -15.69 -5.88 8.43
CA ALA A 897 -15.46 -6.43 9.77
C ALA A 897 -15.97 -5.47 10.86
N ARG A 898 -15.80 -4.16 10.66
CA ARG A 898 -16.23 -3.13 11.61
C ARG A 898 -16.77 -1.89 10.86
N PRO A 899 -18.07 -1.57 11.00
CA PRO A 899 -18.65 -0.31 10.58
C PRO A 899 -18.09 0.88 11.37
N ILE A 900 -18.17 2.08 10.79
CA ILE A 900 -17.97 3.33 11.52
C ILE A 900 -19.34 3.87 11.96
N TRP A 901 -19.43 4.30 13.21
CA TRP A 901 -20.64 4.87 13.80
C TRP A 901 -20.53 6.39 13.82
N TYR A 902 -21.47 7.09 13.18
CA TYR A 902 -21.48 8.54 13.06
C TYR A 902 -22.36 9.22 14.09
N TYR A 903 -23.51 8.62 14.40
CA TYR A 903 -24.46 9.23 15.32
C TYR A 903 -25.22 8.18 16.12
N SER A 904 -25.49 8.50 17.37
CA SER A 904 -26.32 7.75 18.31
C SER A 904 -27.22 8.71 19.07
N GLY A 905 -28.52 8.47 19.06
CA GLY A 905 -29.49 9.12 19.94
C GLY A 905 -30.36 8.05 20.61
N GLU A 906 -30.43 8.05 21.94
CA GLU A 906 -31.37 7.22 22.69
C GLU A 906 -32.58 8.05 23.10
N LEU A 907 -33.77 7.48 22.93
CA LEU A 907 -35.04 8.14 23.19
C LEU A 907 -35.83 7.39 24.26
N GLU A 908 -36.75 8.11 24.91
CA GLU A 908 -37.70 7.50 25.85
C GLU A 908 -38.53 6.42 25.15
N GLY A 909 -38.78 5.29 25.83
CA GLY A 909 -39.61 4.21 25.29
C GLY A 909 -38.87 3.12 24.48
N ALA A 910 -37.54 2.99 24.65
CA ALA A 910 -36.70 1.95 24.03
C ALA A 910 -36.59 2.05 22.49
N THR A 911 -36.70 3.26 21.94
CA THR A 911 -36.35 3.59 20.56
C THR A 911 -34.95 4.21 20.47
N ARG A 912 -34.33 4.13 19.30
CA ARG A 912 -32.98 4.66 19.03
C ARG A 912 -32.89 5.20 17.62
N MET A 913 -32.14 6.29 17.46
CA MET A 913 -31.69 6.83 16.18
C MET A 913 -30.21 6.52 15.99
N SER A 914 -29.84 5.96 14.84
CA SER A 914 -28.44 5.59 14.56
C SER A 914 -28.07 5.90 13.12
N ILE A 915 -26.86 6.42 12.93
CA ILE A 915 -26.26 6.59 11.61
C ILE A 915 -24.91 5.89 11.62
N ALA A 916 -24.75 4.87 10.78
CA ALA A 916 -23.50 4.17 10.55
C ALA A 916 -23.15 4.13 9.06
N SER A 917 -21.86 4.08 8.76
CA SER A 917 -21.36 3.98 7.38
C SER A 917 -20.56 2.70 7.18
N PHE A 918 -21.03 1.88 6.24
CA PHE A 918 -20.43 0.61 5.86
C PHE A 918 -21.00 0.17 4.51
N GLY A 919 -20.47 -0.89 3.91
CA GLY A 919 -20.93 -1.39 2.62
C GLY A 919 -22.21 -2.18 2.65
N ASN A 920 -22.92 -2.28 1.53
CA ASN A 920 -23.94 -3.32 1.36
C ASN A 920 -23.25 -4.70 1.25
N PRO A 921 -23.45 -5.64 2.19
CA PRO A 921 -22.71 -6.91 2.22
C PRO A 921 -22.87 -7.73 0.94
N PHE A 922 -24.06 -7.71 0.33
CA PHE A 922 -24.32 -8.43 -0.92
C PHE A 922 -23.56 -7.83 -2.10
N ILE A 923 -23.28 -6.53 -2.07
CA ILE A 923 -22.48 -5.85 -3.10
C ILE A 923 -20.99 -6.08 -2.83
N TRP A 924 -20.52 -5.85 -1.61
CA TRP A 924 -19.09 -5.85 -1.32
C TRP A 924 -18.49 -7.26 -1.32
N TRP A 925 -19.16 -8.24 -0.71
CA TRP A 925 -18.65 -9.61 -0.66
C TRP A 925 -18.66 -10.28 -2.03
N LEU A 926 -19.74 -10.11 -2.82
CA LEU A 926 -19.72 -10.55 -4.22
C LEU A 926 -18.76 -9.71 -5.07
N GLY A 927 -18.50 -8.47 -4.66
CA GLY A 927 -17.47 -7.59 -5.21
C GLY A 927 -16.06 -8.19 -5.13
N ILE A 928 -15.71 -8.84 -4.01
CA ILE A 928 -14.46 -9.60 -3.87
C ILE A 928 -14.42 -10.73 -4.91
N GLY A 929 -15.51 -11.49 -5.04
CA GLY A 929 -15.63 -12.53 -6.07
C GLY A 929 -15.50 -11.98 -7.49
N ALA A 930 -16.09 -10.82 -7.76
CA ALA A 930 -16.02 -10.13 -9.05
C ALA A 930 -14.60 -9.63 -9.36
N PHE A 931 -13.86 -9.16 -8.35
CA PHE A 931 -12.44 -8.82 -8.48
C PHE A 931 -11.61 -10.05 -8.88
N VAL A 932 -11.79 -11.18 -8.18
CA VAL A 932 -11.13 -12.45 -8.53
C VAL A 932 -11.51 -12.90 -9.95
N TYR A 933 -12.78 -12.76 -10.34
CA TYR A 933 -13.23 -13.07 -11.70
C TYR A 933 -12.58 -12.16 -12.75
N CYS A 934 -12.48 -10.85 -12.50
CA CYS A 934 -11.76 -9.92 -13.36
C CYS A 934 -10.28 -10.30 -13.49
N MET A 935 -9.63 -10.72 -12.41
CA MET A 935 -8.26 -11.24 -12.44
C MET A 935 -8.15 -12.50 -13.31
N TYR A 936 -9.09 -13.44 -13.17
CA TYR A 936 -9.18 -14.60 -14.04
C TYR A 936 -9.33 -14.22 -15.52
N LYS A 937 -10.23 -13.29 -15.84
CA LYS A 937 -10.48 -12.83 -17.22
C LYS A 937 -9.33 -12.00 -17.79
N LEU A 938 -8.59 -11.31 -16.93
CA LEU A 938 -7.33 -10.67 -17.30
C LEU A 938 -6.29 -11.72 -17.74
N PHE A 939 -6.07 -12.78 -16.97
CA PHE A 939 -5.05 -13.78 -17.32
C PHE A 939 -5.48 -14.74 -18.43
N LYS A 940 -6.76 -15.12 -18.48
CA LYS A 940 -7.30 -16.05 -19.49
C LYS A 940 -7.57 -15.36 -20.82
N ASP A 941 -8.37 -14.29 -20.80
CA ASP A 941 -8.91 -13.65 -22.01
C ASP A 941 -8.14 -12.38 -22.39
N LYS A 942 -7.20 -11.92 -21.55
CA LYS A 942 -6.44 -10.67 -21.75
C LYS A 942 -7.37 -9.46 -21.87
N SER A 943 -8.45 -9.47 -21.09
CA SER A 943 -9.48 -8.45 -21.16
C SER A 943 -8.96 -7.09 -20.68
N TYR A 944 -8.97 -6.10 -21.57
CA TYR A 944 -8.55 -4.73 -21.23
C TYR A 944 -9.51 -4.06 -20.24
N SER A 945 -10.82 -4.30 -20.35
CA SER A 945 -11.79 -3.75 -19.39
C SER A 945 -11.57 -4.32 -17.99
N ALA A 946 -11.23 -5.62 -17.86
CA ALA A 946 -10.87 -6.20 -16.57
C ALA A 946 -9.58 -5.57 -16.02
N LEU A 947 -8.54 -5.42 -16.85
CA LEU A 947 -7.30 -4.73 -16.46
C LEU A 947 -7.57 -3.31 -15.96
N PHE A 948 -8.42 -2.56 -16.69
CA PHE A 948 -8.77 -1.20 -16.35
C PHE A 948 -9.42 -1.10 -14.97
N LEU A 949 -10.40 -1.97 -14.70
CA LEU A 949 -11.11 -2.01 -13.42
C LEU A 949 -10.20 -2.43 -12.26
N ILE A 950 -9.30 -3.40 -12.48
CA ILE A 950 -8.33 -3.82 -11.48
C ILE A 950 -7.37 -2.69 -11.13
N ILE A 951 -6.85 -1.96 -12.12
CA ILE A 951 -5.96 -0.82 -11.87
C ILE A 951 -6.70 0.30 -11.14
N GLY A 952 -7.94 0.59 -11.54
CA GLY A 952 -8.77 1.59 -10.87
C GLY A 952 -9.13 1.24 -9.43
N TYR A 953 -9.39 -0.03 -9.14
CA TYR A 953 -9.66 -0.51 -7.78
C TYR A 953 -8.38 -0.50 -6.92
N LEU A 954 -7.28 -1.10 -7.42
CA LEU A 954 -6.04 -1.21 -6.67
C LEU A 954 -5.35 0.13 -6.45
N SER A 955 -5.51 1.11 -7.34
CA SER A 955 -4.96 2.44 -7.14
C SER A 955 -5.55 3.12 -5.91
N GLN A 956 -6.81 2.86 -5.57
CA GLN A 956 -7.45 3.41 -4.38
C GLN A 956 -7.20 2.58 -3.14
N TYR A 957 -7.09 1.25 -3.28
CA TYR A 957 -6.97 0.34 -2.15
C TYR A 957 -5.53 0.13 -1.67
N LEU A 958 -4.58 -0.10 -2.60
CA LEU A 958 -3.22 -0.54 -2.26
C LEU A 958 -2.40 0.49 -1.46
N PRO A 959 -2.51 1.82 -1.68
CA PRO A 959 -1.76 2.79 -0.89
C PRO A 959 -2.01 2.70 0.61
N TRP A 960 -3.22 2.30 1.03
CA TRP A 960 -3.58 2.13 2.44
C TRP A 960 -2.80 1.02 3.15
N VAL A 961 -2.22 0.07 2.41
CA VAL A 961 -1.38 -0.99 3.00
C VAL A 961 -0.14 -0.42 3.69
N GLY A 962 0.38 0.71 3.19
CA GLY A 962 1.54 1.39 3.78
C GLY A 962 1.21 2.45 4.81
N VAL A 963 -0.08 2.69 5.11
CA VAL A 963 -0.51 3.71 6.06
C VAL A 963 -0.64 3.07 7.45
N THR A 964 0.15 3.56 8.41
CA THR A 964 0.23 3.01 9.77
C THR A 964 -0.58 3.78 10.81
N ARG A 965 -1.06 4.99 10.48
CA ARG A 965 -1.91 5.80 11.36
C ARG A 965 -3.31 5.23 11.50
N VAL A 966 -4.09 5.78 12.43
CA VAL A 966 -5.52 5.48 12.56
C VAL A 966 -6.29 5.76 11.27
N VAL A 967 -7.08 4.77 10.84
CA VAL A 967 -7.89 4.80 9.62
C VAL A 967 -9.24 4.11 9.84
N PHE A 968 -10.18 4.42 8.96
CA PHE A 968 -11.59 4.05 9.07
C PHE A 968 -12.14 3.46 7.77
N ILE A 969 -13.21 2.67 7.86
CA ILE A 969 -13.82 2.00 6.71
C ILE A 969 -14.30 2.95 5.60
N TYR A 970 -14.67 4.19 5.93
CA TYR A 970 -15.12 5.18 4.92
C TYR A 970 -14.03 5.51 3.88
N HIS A 971 -12.74 5.27 4.18
CA HIS A 971 -11.66 5.43 3.18
C HIS A 971 -11.83 4.49 1.98
N TYR A 972 -12.52 3.36 2.19
CA TYR A 972 -12.85 2.41 1.14
C TYR A 972 -13.95 2.92 0.19
N PHE A 973 -14.64 4.01 0.50
CA PHE A 973 -15.69 4.58 -0.34
C PHE A 973 -15.23 4.84 -1.78
N THR A 974 -13.99 5.30 -1.96
CA THR A 974 -13.38 5.51 -3.29
C THR A 974 -13.22 4.23 -4.12
N CYS A 975 -13.25 3.06 -3.50
CA CYS A 975 -13.17 1.75 -4.15
C CYS A 975 -14.55 1.27 -4.68
N VAL A 976 -15.65 1.71 -4.04
CA VAL A 976 -17.01 1.24 -4.31
C VAL A 976 -17.43 1.36 -5.78
N PRO A 977 -17.17 2.46 -6.50
CA PRO A 977 -17.53 2.57 -7.92
C PRO A 977 -16.88 1.47 -8.78
N PHE A 978 -15.64 1.08 -8.47
CA PHE A 978 -14.93 0.04 -9.23
C PHE A 978 -15.43 -1.35 -8.89
N ILE A 979 -15.82 -1.60 -7.64
CA ILE A 979 -16.46 -2.86 -7.22
C ILE A 979 -17.74 -3.10 -8.02
N ILE A 980 -18.59 -2.07 -8.12
CA ILE A 980 -19.85 -2.14 -8.87
C ILE A 980 -19.61 -2.36 -10.36
N LEU A 981 -18.62 -1.68 -10.95
CA LEU A 981 -18.26 -1.91 -12.34
C LEU A 981 -17.69 -3.32 -12.57
N MET A 982 -16.98 -3.91 -11.59
CA MET A 982 -16.53 -5.31 -11.67
C MET A 982 -17.70 -6.29 -11.59
N LEU A 983 -18.69 -6.06 -10.71
CA LEU A 983 -19.94 -6.83 -10.70
C LEU A 983 -20.67 -6.73 -12.05
N CYS A 984 -20.71 -5.54 -12.63
CA CYS A 984 -21.28 -5.31 -13.95
C CYS A 984 -20.51 -6.03 -15.07
N TYR A 985 -19.18 -6.15 -14.94
CA TYR A 985 -18.37 -6.96 -15.84
C TYR A 985 -18.80 -8.44 -15.80
N VAL A 986 -18.99 -8.99 -14.59
CA VAL A 986 -19.49 -10.36 -14.40
C VAL A 986 -20.88 -10.52 -14.99
N ALA A 987 -21.81 -9.62 -14.67
CA ALA A 987 -23.17 -9.63 -15.18
C ALA A 987 -23.22 -9.57 -16.72
N ARG A 988 -22.39 -8.72 -17.33
CA ARG A 988 -22.26 -8.62 -18.79
C ARG A 988 -21.81 -9.94 -19.41
N ASP A 989 -20.82 -10.59 -18.81
CA ASP A 989 -20.26 -11.83 -19.34
C ASP A 989 -21.21 -13.02 -19.13
N ALA A 990 -21.96 -13.03 -18.03
CA ALA A 990 -23.03 -13.99 -17.78
C ALA A 990 -24.17 -13.84 -18.80
N LEU A 991 -24.66 -12.61 -19.01
CA LEU A 991 -25.69 -12.32 -20.02
C LEU A 991 -25.24 -12.70 -21.42
N ALA A 992 -23.98 -12.43 -21.79
CA ALA A 992 -23.44 -12.78 -23.10
C ALA A 992 -23.39 -14.30 -23.37
N ARG A 993 -23.42 -15.14 -22.34
CA ARG A 993 -23.42 -16.61 -22.44
C ARG A 993 -24.80 -17.24 -22.22
N SER A 994 -25.79 -16.44 -21.84
CA SER A 994 -27.13 -16.91 -21.51
C SER A 994 -27.99 -17.11 -22.76
N HIS A 995 -28.91 -18.08 -22.71
CA HIS A 995 -29.87 -18.37 -23.78
C HIS A 995 -31.28 -17.95 -23.37
N THR A 996 -32.05 -17.44 -24.32
CA THR A 996 -33.47 -17.09 -24.10
C THR A 996 -34.33 -18.32 -24.37
N ALA A 997 -35.03 -18.80 -23.34
CA ALA A 997 -36.01 -19.88 -23.45
C ALA A 997 -37.41 -19.32 -23.73
N ALA A 998 -38.27 -20.12 -24.34
CA ALA A 998 -39.67 -19.79 -24.55
C ALA A 998 -40.54 -20.90 -23.94
N TYR A 999 -41.54 -20.51 -23.16
CA TYR A 999 -42.52 -21.41 -22.56
C TYR A 999 -43.91 -20.98 -23.01
N THR A 1000 -44.71 -21.93 -23.52
CA THR A 1000 -46.06 -21.66 -24.00
C THR A 1000 -47.07 -22.31 -23.05
N TRP A 1001 -47.92 -21.51 -22.42
CA TRP A 1001 -48.98 -21.99 -21.54
C TRP A 1001 -50.32 -21.36 -21.93
N ARG A 1002 -51.33 -22.20 -22.15
CA ARG A 1002 -52.68 -21.79 -22.60
C ARG A 1002 -52.68 -20.82 -23.81
N GLY A 1003 -51.81 -21.07 -24.79
CA GLY A 1003 -51.70 -20.27 -26.02
C GLY A 1003 -50.84 -19.00 -25.90
N LEU A 1004 -50.34 -18.65 -24.71
CA LEU A 1004 -49.49 -17.48 -24.48
C LEU A 1004 -48.02 -17.92 -24.43
N THR A 1005 -47.19 -17.42 -25.34
CA THR A 1005 -45.75 -17.74 -25.38
C THR A 1005 -44.95 -16.67 -24.64
N VAL A 1006 -44.36 -17.03 -23.52
CA VAL A 1006 -43.52 -16.16 -22.69
C VAL A 1006 -42.05 -16.50 -22.97
N LYS A 1007 -41.29 -15.51 -23.45
CA LYS A 1007 -39.83 -15.63 -23.59
C LYS A 1007 -39.16 -15.10 -22.33
N TYR A 1008 -38.26 -15.88 -21.73
CA TYR A 1008 -37.51 -15.48 -20.55
C TYR A 1008 -36.04 -15.88 -20.66
N ASN A 1009 -35.19 -15.13 -19.96
CA ASN A 1009 -33.77 -15.43 -19.83
C ASN A 1009 -33.46 -15.60 -18.33
N THR A 1010 -33.16 -16.84 -17.93
CA THR A 1010 -32.93 -17.19 -16.52
C THR A 1010 -31.83 -16.33 -15.89
N THR A 1011 -30.74 -16.05 -16.63
CA THR A 1011 -29.66 -15.19 -16.13
C THR A 1011 -30.13 -13.76 -15.91
N ALA A 1012 -30.94 -13.20 -16.80
CA ALA A 1012 -31.50 -11.87 -16.61
C ALA A 1012 -32.43 -11.83 -15.38
N VAL A 1013 -33.27 -12.85 -15.19
CA VAL A 1013 -34.14 -12.98 -14.00
C VAL A 1013 -33.32 -13.05 -12.71
N LEU A 1014 -32.24 -13.86 -12.69
CA LEU A 1014 -31.35 -13.97 -11.54
C LEU A 1014 -30.64 -12.65 -11.23
N LEU A 1015 -30.21 -11.90 -12.25
CA LEU A 1015 -29.61 -10.58 -12.06
C LEU A 1015 -30.62 -9.56 -11.54
N CYS A 1016 -31.87 -9.59 -12.00
CA CYS A 1016 -32.94 -8.76 -11.45
C CYS A 1016 -33.24 -9.13 -9.99
N ALA A 1017 -33.31 -10.43 -9.67
CA ALA A 1017 -33.48 -10.91 -8.30
C ALA A 1017 -32.31 -10.47 -7.40
N TYR A 1018 -31.07 -10.53 -7.90
CA TYR A 1018 -29.90 -10.02 -7.19
C TYR A 1018 -30.01 -8.51 -6.90
N CYS A 1019 -30.35 -7.69 -7.90
CA CYS A 1019 -30.58 -6.26 -7.68
C CYS A 1019 -31.69 -6.01 -6.65
N LEU A 1020 -32.78 -6.79 -6.71
CA LEU A 1020 -33.88 -6.70 -5.75
C LEU A 1020 -33.41 -7.04 -4.33
N ILE A 1021 -32.59 -8.07 -4.15
CA ILE A 1021 -32.00 -8.43 -2.84
C ILE A 1021 -31.17 -7.26 -2.30
N CYS A 1022 -30.33 -6.63 -3.13
CA CYS A 1022 -29.53 -5.47 -2.69
C CYS A 1022 -30.41 -4.29 -2.27
N VAL A 1023 -31.49 -4.00 -3.01
CA VAL A 1023 -32.45 -2.94 -2.68
C VAL A 1023 -33.24 -3.27 -1.42
N LEU A 1024 -33.69 -4.52 -1.24
CA LEU A 1024 -34.40 -4.94 -0.03
C LEU A 1024 -33.47 -4.89 1.19
N ALA A 1025 -32.20 -5.26 1.03
CA ALA A 1025 -31.20 -5.08 2.07
C ALA A 1025 -31.03 -3.60 2.43
N PHE A 1026 -30.96 -2.71 1.43
CA PHE A 1026 -30.93 -1.26 1.67
C PHE A 1026 -32.16 -0.78 2.44
N CYS A 1027 -33.37 -1.22 2.06
CA CYS A 1027 -34.59 -0.88 2.79
C CYS A 1027 -34.57 -1.39 4.25
N SER A 1028 -34.05 -2.59 4.49
CA SER A 1028 -33.93 -3.17 5.83
C SER A 1028 -32.94 -2.40 6.71
N PHE A 1029 -31.82 -1.97 6.15
CA PHE A 1029 -30.78 -1.22 6.87
C PHE A 1029 -31.02 0.30 6.85
N TYR A 1030 -32.00 0.80 6.08
CA TYR A 1030 -32.30 2.22 5.97
C TYR A 1030 -32.38 2.96 7.33
N PRO A 1031 -32.98 2.40 8.40
CA PRO A 1031 -33.03 3.09 9.69
C PRO A 1031 -31.65 3.44 10.25
N VAL A 1032 -30.71 2.49 10.26
CA VAL A 1032 -29.34 2.68 10.78
C VAL A 1032 -28.41 3.43 9.82
N LEU A 1033 -28.87 3.71 8.60
CA LEU A 1033 -28.12 4.50 7.61
C LEU A 1033 -28.61 5.94 7.52
N SER A 1034 -29.86 6.21 7.93
CA SER A 1034 -30.54 7.50 7.78
C SER A 1034 -30.77 8.23 9.10
N GLY A 1035 -30.67 7.55 10.24
CA GLY A 1035 -31.07 8.09 11.54
C GLY A 1035 -32.57 7.98 11.81
N MET A 1036 -33.32 7.16 11.05
CA MET A 1036 -34.74 6.97 11.29
C MET A 1036 -34.95 6.26 12.64
N GLU A 1037 -35.83 6.84 13.45
CA GLU A 1037 -36.20 6.28 14.75
C GLU A 1037 -36.89 4.93 14.61
N VAL A 1038 -36.37 3.93 15.32
CA VAL A 1038 -36.91 2.57 15.39
C VAL A 1038 -36.66 1.96 16.76
N SER A 1039 -37.38 0.88 17.09
CA SER A 1039 -37.12 0.13 18.33
C SER A 1039 -35.68 -0.40 18.39
N THR A 1040 -35.07 -0.35 19.57
CA THR A 1040 -33.75 -0.95 19.86
C THR A 1040 -33.63 -2.41 19.40
N THR A 1041 -34.67 -3.22 19.61
CA THR A 1041 -34.71 -4.63 19.17
C THR A 1041 -34.55 -4.79 17.66
N TYR A 1042 -35.09 -3.86 16.87
CA TYR A 1042 -34.92 -3.87 15.42
C TYR A 1042 -33.45 -3.62 15.03
N ILE A 1043 -32.81 -2.61 15.62
CA ILE A 1043 -31.39 -2.31 15.38
C ILE A 1043 -30.50 -3.49 15.76
N ASP A 1044 -30.76 -4.11 16.91
CA ASP A 1044 -29.99 -5.27 17.37
C ASP A 1044 -30.12 -6.47 16.42
N SER A 1045 -31.30 -6.65 15.79
CA SER A 1045 -31.49 -7.71 14.79
C SER A 1045 -30.67 -7.53 13.50
N LEU A 1046 -30.19 -6.30 13.23
CA LEU A 1046 -29.36 -5.99 12.07
C LEU A 1046 -27.87 -6.28 12.28
N LYS A 1047 -27.44 -6.58 13.52
CA LYS A 1047 -26.03 -6.84 13.85
C LYS A 1047 -25.63 -8.25 13.44
N TRP A 1048 -25.07 -8.38 12.23
CA TRP A 1048 -24.63 -9.68 11.69
C TRP A 1048 -23.29 -10.16 12.28
N PHE A 1049 -22.46 -9.23 12.74
CA PHE A 1049 -21.24 -9.51 13.50
C PHE A 1049 -21.33 -8.81 14.86
N GLU A 1050 -20.68 -9.36 15.88
CA GLU A 1050 -20.57 -8.72 17.20
C GLU A 1050 -19.88 -7.36 17.15
N SER A 1051 -19.01 -7.16 16.18
CA SER A 1051 -18.31 -5.90 15.91
C SER A 1051 -19.17 -4.84 15.21
N TRP A 1052 -20.40 -5.18 14.79
CA TRP A 1052 -21.33 -4.22 14.18
C TRP A 1052 -22.08 -3.48 15.28
N VAL A 1053 -21.65 -2.24 15.51
CA VAL A 1053 -22.23 -1.36 16.52
C VAL A 1053 -23.02 -0.26 15.81
N PHE A 1054 -24.28 -0.13 16.21
CA PHE A 1054 -25.25 0.82 15.71
C PHE A 1054 -26.06 1.37 16.89
#